data_AF-A0A369JG30-F1
#
_entry.id   AF-A0A369JG30-F1
#
_cell.length_a   1.000
_cell.length_b   1.000
_cell.length_c   1.000
_cell.angle_alpha   90.00
_cell.angle_beta   90.00
_cell.angle_gamma   90.00
#
_symmetry.space_group_name_H-M   'P 1'
#
loop_
_entity.id
_entity.type
_entity.pdbx_description
1 polymer ?
#
loop_
_entity_poly.entity_id
_entity_poly.type
_entity_poly.pdbx_seq_one_letter_code
_entity_poly.pdbx_strand_id
1 'polypeptide(L)'
;MLSAVAARKAAQAARQENAVPVEQRPVASPSPVETPPPTKPTSKRKPTTQPSNAPKRKKKEKRTPAVRTVRYFVEQEQLDSFRDQEDVIVIDSDEEVMSDEPEVPVVVVDKRRWSPSIPLNDSSDEDEEGPSVGSSMTPIPPAKVDAPQVLSIFQPTLNQNMFLLEPAHISALNVESTSNASGSVVLLGPSDTICLLGVYTFTVLQGSITICGVTLSASLRTFRVFAPRSSPLPVLEGVDGIGAVPSINSLPKPLHTVIGSPVSLVLFQELRTGVEGLGHVCRTFDSVFEPSRWQKAAGTSASLQLHGVHMITHQTKDVQAFDLPYSWERALSSASSDAPVGIHLVKGPKKSGKSTFARTLVNRLLTQYRRVAYLECDLGQSEFTPGGMVALNVVDTPLFGPPFTHLTLPTFAHYIGATTPRSSPSHYLTAVQSALESYRLDIQTPAVAFDAPEDDTRISGVIPLVVNTMGWNKGLGADLTTKIQDTTEPTDIYEVEAPVFDAVWPAPPPRNPLPTPHTAKLHPLQPIASSVLSTSYSAADHRSLAILSYFHAVFPSSPPTELEQVTATTWNTSLPLCARPPYEVDCAQVFEKVILTGAGSEDVVPSEVQRVLNGAVVGLVACEPGTLDLDVSMSSTSTDAIPYTQGFPVPSPSTSVCHGLALIRSMSPASSQMHILTPLPHQALAKCRVVVKGELDLPVWGMLDFRGDGDDVAGVEKGRVPYLQWGKGEGVGAERRRVRRNLMRRGQM
;
A
#
# COMPACT_ATOMS: atom_id res chain seq x y z
N MET A 1 -22.62 -15.97 -31.06
CA MET A 1 -22.20 -15.92 -29.64
C MET A 1 -23.05 -14.89 -28.94
N LEU A 2 -23.57 -15.19 -27.74
CA LEU A 2 -24.11 -14.16 -26.84
C LEU A 2 -22.93 -13.41 -26.21
N SER A 3 -23.04 -12.11 -25.96
CA SER A 3 -22.01 -11.39 -25.20
C SER A 3 -22.06 -11.77 -23.72
N ALA A 4 -20.94 -11.60 -23.00
CA ALA A 4 -20.89 -11.84 -21.55
C ALA A 4 -21.99 -11.07 -20.79
N VAL A 5 -22.29 -9.83 -21.22
CA VAL A 5 -23.39 -9.00 -20.68
C VAL A 5 -24.77 -9.66 -20.87
N ALA A 6 -25.01 -10.31 -22.01
CA ALA A 6 -26.25 -11.06 -22.24
C ALA A 6 -26.33 -12.34 -21.40
N ALA A 7 -25.20 -13.03 -21.18
CA ALA A 7 -25.11 -14.17 -20.28
C ALA A 7 -25.36 -13.78 -18.81
N ARG A 8 -24.76 -12.66 -18.34
CA ARG A 8 -25.01 -12.07 -17.02
C ARG A 8 -26.50 -11.77 -16.81
N LYS A 9 -27.16 -11.12 -17.78
CA LYS A 9 -28.61 -10.83 -17.71
C LYS A 9 -29.47 -12.11 -17.67
N ALA A 10 -29.14 -13.13 -18.46
CA ALA A 10 -29.84 -14.41 -18.42
C ALA A 10 -29.68 -15.12 -17.06
N ALA A 11 -28.47 -15.14 -16.49
CA ALA A 11 -28.20 -15.74 -15.18
C ALA A 11 -28.90 -15.01 -14.02
N GLN A 12 -28.98 -13.68 -14.08
CA GLN A 12 -29.71 -12.88 -13.08
C GLN A 12 -31.23 -13.10 -13.17
N ALA A 13 -31.81 -13.12 -14.38
CA ALA A 13 -33.22 -13.41 -14.57
C ALA A 13 -33.62 -14.79 -14.03
N ALA A 14 -32.84 -15.83 -14.37
CA ALA A 14 -33.07 -17.19 -13.89
C ALA A 14 -32.95 -17.35 -12.36
N ARG A 15 -32.21 -16.47 -11.67
CA ARG A 15 -32.18 -16.41 -10.20
C ARG A 15 -33.39 -15.69 -9.61
N GLN A 16 -33.94 -14.66 -10.27
CA GLN A 16 -35.14 -13.96 -9.81
C GLN A 16 -36.41 -14.81 -9.95
N GLU A 17 -36.54 -15.60 -11.02
CA GLU A 17 -37.71 -16.50 -11.23
C GLU A 17 -37.79 -17.64 -10.21
N ASN A 18 -36.71 -17.96 -9.50
CA ASN A 18 -36.66 -19.00 -8.46
C ASN A 18 -36.89 -18.46 -7.03
N ALA A 19 -37.19 -17.16 -6.87
CA ALA A 19 -37.50 -16.57 -5.56
C ALA A 19 -38.95 -16.90 -5.12
N VAL A 20 -39.11 -17.84 -4.18
CA VAL A 20 -40.42 -18.19 -3.61
C VAL A 20 -41.06 -16.96 -2.94
N PRO A 21 -42.34 -16.62 -3.22
CA PRO A 21 -43.00 -15.47 -2.60
C PRO A 21 -43.13 -15.64 -1.08
N VAL A 22 -42.56 -14.72 -0.31
CA VAL A 22 -42.74 -14.64 1.14
C VAL A 22 -44.05 -13.91 1.45
N GLU A 23 -44.97 -14.58 2.15
CA GLU A 23 -46.24 -13.98 2.57
C GLU A 23 -46.03 -12.75 3.47
N GLN A 24 -46.61 -11.61 3.07
CA GLN A 24 -46.61 -10.40 3.87
C GLN A 24 -47.59 -10.53 5.04
N ARG A 25 -47.09 -10.62 6.27
CA ARG A 25 -47.92 -10.44 7.47
C ARG A 25 -48.27 -8.95 7.65
N PRO A 26 -49.52 -8.61 8.03
CA PRO A 26 -49.95 -7.21 8.14
C PRO A 26 -49.24 -6.49 9.29
N VAL A 27 -48.85 -5.24 9.04
CA VAL A 27 -48.21 -4.35 10.02
C VAL A 27 -49.25 -3.76 10.96
N ALA A 28 -48.97 -3.78 12.27
CA ALA A 28 -49.83 -3.16 13.29
C ALA A 28 -49.70 -1.63 13.28
N SER A 29 -50.82 -0.93 13.45
CA SER A 29 -50.89 0.54 13.46
C SER A 29 -50.27 1.16 14.73
N PRO A 30 -49.52 2.28 14.63
CA PRO A 30 -48.93 2.95 15.79
C PRO A 30 -49.97 3.70 16.64
N SER A 31 -49.76 3.73 17.95
CA SER A 31 -50.54 4.51 18.92
C SER A 31 -50.06 5.98 18.98
N PRO A 32 -50.93 6.94 19.38
CA PRO A 32 -50.60 8.37 19.36
C PRO A 32 -49.64 8.80 20.48
N VAL A 33 -48.95 9.93 20.25
CA VAL A 33 -47.98 10.55 21.17
C VAL A 33 -48.66 11.65 22.00
N GLU A 34 -48.44 11.69 23.31
CA GLU A 34 -48.89 12.77 24.18
C GLU A 34 -47.94 13.98 24.19
N THR A 35 -48.50 15.19 24.24
CA THR A 35 -47.75 16.46 24.24
C THR A 35 -47.71 17.12 25.63
N PRO A 36 -46.54 17.55 26.14
CA PRO A 36 -46.46 18.38 27.36
C PRO A 36 -46.86 19.84 27.09
N PRO A 37 -47.40 20.57 28.10
CA PRO A 37 -47.93 21.93 27.93
C PRO A 37 -46.86 23.05 28.03
N PRO A 38 -47.14 24.28 27.51
CA PRO A 38 -46.16 25.36 27.41
C PRO A 38 -46.18 26.35 28.59
N THR A 39 -45.03 27.00 28.84
CA THR A 39 -44.92 28.21 29.68
C THR A 39 -44.37 29.40 28.87
N LYS A 40 -44.73 30.65 29.26
CA LYS A 40 -44.51 31.89 28.49
C LYS A 40 -43.84 33.01 29.31
N PRO A 41 -43.37 34.13 28.69
CA PRO A 41 -42.08 34.74 29.08
C PRO A 41 -42.13 36.17 29.64
N THR A 42 -40.99 36.61 30.22
CA THR A 42 -40.63 37.99 30.62
C THR A 42 -39.09 38.18 30.54
N SER A 43 -38.49 39.38 30.45
CA SER A 43 -38.91 40.66 29.87
C SER A 43 -37.69 41.60 29.65
N LYS A 44 -37.79 42.48 28.66
CA LYS A 44 -36.84 43.52 28.19
C LYS A 44 -36.17 44.39 29.29
N ARG A 45 -34.88 44.78 29.14
CA ARG A 45 -34.46 46.20 28.93
C ARG A 45 -32.95 46.47 28.66
N LYS A 46 -32.76 47.62 27.98
CA LYS A 46 -31.63 48.26 27.27
C LYS A 46 -30.50 48.90 28.15
N PRO A 47 -29.45 49.57 27.56
CA PRO A 47 -28.11 49.75 28.17
C PRO A 47 -27.72 51.20 28.53
N THR A 48 -26.46 51.41 28.99
CA THR A 48 -25.82 52.74 29.22
C THR A 48 -24.30 52.75 28.95
N THR A 49 -23.62 53.90 29.12
CA THR A 49 -22.34 54.29 28.46
C THR A 49 -21.15 54.65 29.40
N GLN A 50 -19.97 54.81 28.78
CA GLN A 50 -18.70 55.50 29.18
C GLN A 50 -18.79 56.71 30.16
N PRO A 51 -17.73 57.10 30.93
CA PRO A 51 -16.53 57.78 30.35
C PRO A 51 -15.13 57.85 31.08
N SER A 52 -14.07 57.94 30.25
CA SER A 52 -12.87 58.85 30.30
C SER A 52 -11.78 58.92 31.43
N ASN A 53 -10.53 59.17 30.97
CA ASN A 53 -9.36 59.82 31.64
C ASN A 53 -8.50 59.02 32.66
N ALA A 54 -7.17 59.21 32.89
CA ALA A 54 -5.94 59.76 32.23
C ALA A 54 -4.86 60.06 33.35
N PRO A 55 -3.56 60.43 33.12
CA PRO A 55 -2.55 60.17 32.06
C PRO A 55 -1.07 59.88 32.53
N LYS A 56 -0.18 59.45 31.59
CA LYS A 56 1.28 59.75 31.41
C LYS A 56 2.31 59.71 32.60
N ARG A 57 3.43 58.97 32.41
CA ARG A 57 4.83 59.55 32.34
C ARG A 57 5.90 58.58 31.78
N LYS A 58 7.20 58.98 31.76
CA LYS A 58 8.31 58.38 30.97
C LYS A 58 9.64 58.21 31.75
N LYS A 59 10.51 57.34 31.22
CA LYS A 59 11.98 57.51 30.94
C LYS A 59 13.05 56.99 31.94
N LYS A 60 14.11 56.41 31.33
CA LYS A 60 15.55 56.31 31.74
C LYS A 60 15.98 55.32 32.85
N GLU A 61 17.24 54.85 32.93
CA GLU A 61 18.32 54.54 31.94
C GLU A 61 19.56 53.96 32.68
N LYS A 62 20.39 53.10 32.02
CA LYS A 62 21.76 52.68 32.43
C LYS A 62 21.83 51.78 33.70
N ARG A 63 22.93 51.05 33.99
CA ARG A 63 24.35 51.19 33.58
C ARG A 63 25.11 49.83 33.54
N THR A 64 26.19 49.74 32.75
CA THR A 64 27.13 48.59 32.67
C THR A 64 28.27 48.66 33.70
N PRO A 65 28.98 47.53 33.97
CA PRO A 65 30.29 47.24 33.35
C PRO A 65 30.54 45.72 33.10
N ALA A 66 31.75 45.22 32.78
CA ALA A 66 32.66 45.49 31.64
C ALA A 66 33.91 44.57 31.67
N VAL A 67 34.23 43.91 30.55
CA VAL A 67 35.56 43.47 30.04
C VAL A 67 36.55 42.67 30.92
N ARG A 68 37.00 41.51 30.40
CA ARG A 68 38.41 41.05 30.44
C ARG A 68 38.78 40.21 29.20
N THR A 69 40.07 39.97 28.96
CA THR A 69 40.61 39.80 27.58
C THR A 69 41.63 38.68 27.37
N VAL A 70 41.52 38.04 26.19
CA VAL A 70 42.61 37.53 25.30
C VAL A 70 43.57 36.44 25.80
N ARG A 71 43.66 35.35 25.00
CA ARG A 71 44.91 34.77 24.47
C ARG A 71 44.67 34.04 23.15
N TYR A 72 45.74 33.63 22.48
CA TYR A 72 45.81 33.51 21.01
C TYR A 72 46.82 32.42 20.60
N PHE A 73 46.49 31.56 19.63
CA PHE A 73 47.37 31.07 18.55
C PHE A 73 46.57 30.29 17.50
N VAL A 74 47.19 29.97 16.35
CA VAL A 74 46.52 29.70 15.06
C VAL A 74 47.29 28.64 14.27
N GLU A 75 46.57 27.70 13.64
CA GLU A 75 46.79 27.10 12.29
C GLU A 75 45.67 26.06 12.07
N GLN A 76 44.67 26.35 11.23
CA GLN A 76 44.59 26.06 9.77
C GLN A 76 44.42 24.58 9.40
N GLU A 77 43.19 24.17 9.09
CA GLU A 77 42.83 23.78 7.71
C GLU A 77 41.30 23.79 7.45
N GLN A 78 40.94 24.29 6.25
CA GLN A 78 39.74 24.10 5.40
C GLN A 78 38.31 24.10 5.99
N LEU A 79 37.37 24.73 5.26
CA LEU A 79 35.97 24.91 5.66
C LEU A 79 35.06 23.76 5.22
N ASP A 80 34.16 23.34 6.09
CA ASP A 80 32.88 22.71 5.73
C ASP A 80 31.73 23.48 6.42
N SER A 81 30.81 24.05 5.64
CA SER A 81 29.96 25.16 6.07
C SER A 81 28.53 24.75 6.39
N PHE A 82 28.35 23.81 7.33
CA PHE A 82 27.02 23.31 7.73
C PHE A 82 26.82 23.12 9.25
N ARG A 83 27.15 24.14 10.05
CA ARG A 83 26.69 24.27 11.44
C ARG A 83 26.35 25.73 11.78
N ASP A 84 25.06 26.07 11.67
CA ASP A 84 24.40 27.09 12.51
C ASP A 84 22.87 27.01 12.35
N GLN A 85 22.24 26.22 13.21
CA GLN A 85 20.82 26.31 13.58
C GLN A 85 20.56 25.44 14.81
N GLU A 86 20.52 26.08 15.98
CA GLU A 86 20.19 25.43 17.25
C GLU A 86 18.68 25.28 17.40
N ASP A 87 18.20 24.05 17.64
CA ASP A 87 16.89 23.80 18.27
C ASP A 87 16.82 22.36 18.85
N VAL A 88 17.84 21.98 19.63
CA VAL A 88 17.92 20.68 20.32
C VAL A 88 17.52 20.86 21.79
N ILE A 89 16.26 20.57 22.11
CA ILE A 89 15.81 20.53 23.50
C ILE A 89 16.27 19.21 24.13
N VAL A 90 17.42 19.25 24.80
CA VAL A 90 17.79 18.28 25.83
C VAL A 90 16.96 18.56 27.08
N ILE A 91 16.46 17.52 27.74
CA ILE A 91 15.84 17.61 29.05
C ILE A 91 16.80 16.95 30.04
N ASP A 92 17.65 17.75 30.65
CA ASP A 92 18.43 17.34 31.84
C ASP A 92 17.64 17.67 33.11
N SER A 93 17.95 16.95 34.19
CA SER A 93 17.22 16.96 35.46
C SER A 93 18.07 17.56 36.60
N ASP A 94 17.49 18.50 37.36
CA ASP A 94 18.12 19.11 38.54
C ASP A 94 17.68 18.42 39.86
N GLU A 95 18.62 18.24 40.81
CA GLU A 95 18.41 17.71 42.17
C GLU A 95 19.39 18.40 43.16
N GLU A 96 19.17 18.51 44.48
CA GLU A 96 17.99 18.18 45.30
C GLU A 96 17.28 19.50 45.77
N VAL A 97 17.28 20.03 47.00
CA VAL A 97 17.73 19.60 48.34
C VAL A 97 16.76 20.09 49.42
N MET A 98 16.40 19.24 50.40
CA MET A 98 15.64 19.53 51.64
C MET A 98 14.12 19.81 51.46
N SER A 99 13.20 19.34 52.32
CA SER A 99 13.30 18.49 53.53
C SER A 99 11.95 17.85 53.94
N ASP A 100 12.03 16.64 54.51
CA ASP A 100 11.18 15.97 55.53
C ASP A 100 9.67 15.71 55.36
N GLU A 101 9.36 14.40 55.42
CA GLU A 101 8.15 13.72 55.95
C GLU A 101 6.80 13.78 55.18
N PRO A 102 5.91 12.76 55.34
CA PRO A 102 5.06 12.33 54.22
C PRO A 102 3.54 12.47 54.40
N GLU A 103 2.87 13.00 53.38
CA GLU A 103 1.44 12.77 53.10
C GLU A 103 1.26 12.22 51.68
N VAL A 104 0.27 11.32 51.48
CA VAL A 104 0.04 10.63 50.19
C VAL A 104 -0.97 11.41 49.33
N PRO A 105 -0.58 12.03 48.21
CA PRO A 105 -1.50 12.81 47.37
C PRO A 105 -2.12 11.91 46.29
N VAL A 106 -3.45 11.85 46.24
CA VAL A 106 -4.17 11.19 45.14
C VAL A 106 -4.04 12.05 43.87
N VAL A 107 -3.19 11.64 42.94
CA VAL A 107 -3.03 12.33 41.65
C VAL A 107 -4.20 12.02 40.74
N VAL A 108 -5.16 12.94 40.69
CA VAL A 108 -6.21 12.96 39.65
C VAL A 108 -5.54 13.30 38.31
N VAL A 109 -5.39 12.29 37.44
CA VAL A 109 -4.85 12.49 36.09
C VAL A 109 -5.92 13.15 35.21
N ASP A 110 -5.71 14.43 34.91
CA ASP A 110 -6.60 15.21 34.07
C ASP A 110 -6.61 14.66 32.63
N LYS A 111 -7.80 14.33 32.10
CA LYS A 111 -7.93 13.77 30.74
C LYS A 111 -7.58 14.84 29.71
N ARG A 112 -6.38 14.73 29.11
CA ARG A 112 -5.94 15.61 28.01
C ARG A 112 -7.00 15.69 26.92
N ARG A 113 -7.28 16.91 26.48
CA ARG A 113 -8.28 17.19 25.44
C ARG A 113 -7.76 16.80 24.06
N TRP A 114 -8.72 16.45 23.20
CA TRP A 114 -8.60 16.01 21.82
C TRP A 114 -7.69 16.89 20.93
N SER A 115 -6.96 16.28 19.98
CA SER A 115 -6.24 16.98 18.91
C SER A 115 -6.34 16.23 17.57
N PRO A 116 -7.04 16.79 16.56
CA PRO A 116 -7.09 16.28 15.18
C PRO A 116 -5.77 16.29 14.38
N SER A 117 -4.64 16.64 15.00
CA SER A 117 -3.31 16.58 14.36
C SER A 117 -2.65 15.20 14.40
N ILE A 118 -3.33 14.23 15.02
CA ILE A 118 -3.24 12.80 14.78
C ILE A 118 -4.42 12.48 13.84
N PRO A 119 -4.31 11.53 12.88
CA PRO A 119 -5.52 10.95 12.28
C PRO A 119 -6.50 10.51 13.38
N LEU A 120 -7.80 10.43 13.06
CA LEU A 120 -8.70 9.66 13.93
C LEU A 120 -8.03 8.31 14.21
N ASN A 121 -7.91 7.93 15.48
CA ASN A 121 -7.49 6.57 15.82
C ASN A 121 -8.50 5.66 15.10
N ASP A 122 -8.04 4.95 14.08
CA ASP A 122 -8.80 3.88 13.46
C ASP A 122 -9.17 2.96 14.62
N SER A 123 -10.46 2.80 14.90
CA SER A 123 -10.89 2.07 16.11
C SER A 123 -10.60 0.56 16.02
N SER A 124 -9.97 0.09 14.92
CA SER A 124 -9.30 -1.20 14.86
C SER A 124 -7.83 -1.20 15.37
N ASP A 125 -7.29 -0.06 15.76
CA ASP A 125 -6.03 0.10 16.51
C ASP A 125 -6.31 0.37 18.02
N GLU A 126 -7.56 0.25 18.48
CA GLU A 126 -7.93 0.30 19.91
C GLU A 126 -7.43 -0.91 20.74
N ASP A 127 -6.80 -1.91 20.08
CA ASP A 127 -6.04 -2.98 20.73
C ASP A 127 -4.62 -2.54 21.18
N GLU A 128 -4.15 -1.30 20.88
CA GLU A 128 -2.96 -0.76 21.54
C GLU A 128 -3.30 -0.31 22.97
N GLU A 129 -3.12 -1.22 23.93
CA GLU A 129 -3.41 -0.98 25.36
C GLU A 129 -2.73 0.29 25.90
N GLY A 130 -3.52 1.16 26.52
CA GLY A 130 -2.99 2.18 27.42
C GLY A 130 -2.29 1.51 28.62
N PRO A 131 -1.23 2.13 29.19
CA PRO A 131 -0.33 1.47 30.14
C PRO A 131 -1.08 0.90 31.35
N SER A 132 -1.08 -0.43 31.47
CA SER A 132 -1.79 -1.17 32.51
C SER A 132 -1.14 -0.93 33.88
N VAL A 133 -1.89 -0.29 34.78
CA VAL A 133 -1.42 -0.01 36.14
C VAL A 133 -1.49 -1.28 36.98
N GLY A 134 -0.33 -1.87 37.26
CA GLY A 134 -0.17 -2.84 38.35
C GLY A 134 -0.32 -4.31 37.99
N SER A 135 0.52 -4.82 37.09
CA SER A 135 0.98 -6.21 37.18
C SER A 135 2.49 -6.25 37.36
N SER A 136 3.00 -7.18 38.17
CA SER A 136 4.42 -7.27 38.49
C SER A 136 5.21 -7.73 37.26
N MET A 137 6.00 -6.83 36.67
CA MET A 137 6.87 -7.19 35.56
C MET A 137 8.03 -8.07 36.06
N THR A 138 7.86 -9.39 35.93
CA THR A 138 9.02 -10.28 35.81
C THR A 138 9.89 -9.76 34.66
N PRO A 139 11.19 -9.48 34.86
CA PRO A 139 12.02 -8.89 33.83
C PRO A 139 12.07 -9.82 32.62
N ILE A 140 11.57 -9.34 31.48
CA ILE A 140 11.76 -10.01 30.19
C ILE A 140 13.29 -10.12 30.01
N PRO A 141 13.86 -11.33 29.88
CA PRO A 141 15.29 -11.46 29.66
C PRO A 141 15.64 -10.70 28.37
N PRO A 142 16.74 -9.94 28.33
CA PRO A 142 17.12 -9.23 27.12
C PRO A 142 17.19 -10.24 25.97
N ALA A 143 16.49 -9.94 24.88
CA ALA A 143 16.53 -10.77 23.68
C ALA A 143 18.00 -11.02 23.35
N LYS A 144 18.36 -12.31 23.19
CA LYS A 144 19.75 -12.68 22.89
C LYS A 144 20.18 -11.88 21.67
N VAL A 145 21.35 -11.25 21.76
CA VAL A 145 22.01 -10.72 20.58
C VAL A 145 22.58 -11.93 19.86
N ASP A 146 21.71 -12.61 19.12
CA ASP A 146 22.11 -13.70 18.25
C ASP A 146 23.14 -13.17 17.25
N ALA A 147 24.09 -14.03 16.88
CA ALA A 147 25.17 -13.64 15.97
C ALA A 147 24.59 -13.09 14.65
N PRO A 148 25.17 -12.03 14.06
CA PRO A 148 24.58 -11.37 12.89
C PRO A 148 24.38 -12.37 11.76
N GLN A 149 23.12 -12.66 11.44
CA GLN A 149 22.74 -13.69 10.48
C GLN A 149 23.38 -13.40 9.12
N VAL A 150 24.14 -14.36 8.61
CA VAL A 150 24.77 -14.28 7.29
C VAL A 150 23.68 -14.44 6.23
N LEU A 151 23.61 -13.50 5.29
CA LEU A 151 22.59 -13.44 4.23
C LEU A 151 23.16 -13.77 2.84
N SER A 152 24.47 -13.58 2.64
CA SER A 152 25.18 -14.04 1.44
C SER A 152 26.44 -14.78 1.89
N ILE A 153 26.55 -16.09 1.57
CA ILE A 153 27.81 -16.82 1.70
C ILE A 153 28.66 -16.75 0.42
N PHE A 154 28.03 -16.46 -0.73
CA PHE A 154 28.72 -16.26 -1.99
C PHE A 154 29.74 -15.11 -1.94
N GLN A 155 30.94 -15.34 -2.49
CA GLN A 155 32.01 -14.34 -2.55
C GLN A 155 32.43 -14.07 -4.02
N PRO A 156 32.03 -12.93 -4.63
CA PRO A 156 32.30 -12.64 -6.03
C PRO A 156 33.80 -12.48 -6.31
N THR A 157 34.32 -13.37 -7.15
CA THR A 157 35.69 -13.35 -7.68
C THR A 157 35.64 -13.32 -9.20
N LEU A 158 36.04 -12.18 -9.76
CA LEU A 158 35.97 -11.91 -11.19
C LEU A 158 36.81 -12.92 -12.00
N ASN A 159 36.22 -13.45 -13.08
CA ASN A 159 36.73 -14.51 -13.95
C ASN A 159 36.92 -15.88 -13.26
N GLN A 160 36.29 -16.13 -12.11
CA GLN A 160 36.28 -17.43 -11.44
C GLN A 160 34.85 -17.94 -11.17
N ASN A 161 34.10 -17.25 -10.31
CA ASN A 161 32.69 -17.53 -10.01
C ASN A 161 31.75 -16.35 -10.36
N MET A 162 32.31 -15.26 -10.87
CA MET A 162 31.60 -14.09 -11.37
C MET A 162 32.23 -13.66 -12.70
N PHE A 163 31.42 -13.44 -13.72
CA PHE A 163 31.84 -13.02 -15.04
C PHE A 163 31.02 -11.81 -15.50
N LEU A 164 31.60 -10.95 -16.34
CA LEU A 164 30.90 -9.82 -16.94
C LEU A 164 30.51 -10.18 -18.38
N LEU A 165 29.26 -9.91 -18.76
CA LEU A 165 28.78 -10.05 -20.12
C LEU A 165 28.59 -8.67 -20.76
N GLU A 166 29.22 -8.47 -21.91
CA GLU A 166 28.91 -7.35 -22.80
C GLU A 166 27.50 -7.53 -23.43
N PRO A 167 26.81 -6.45 -23.81
CA PRO A 167 25.46 -6.51 -24.38
C PRO A 167 25.31 -7.48 -25.57
N ALA A 168 26.35 -7.62 -26.41
CA ALA A 168 26.33 -8.53 -27.55
C ALA A 168 26.16 -10.01 -27.15
N HIS A 169 26.77 -10.44 -26.04
CA HIS A 169 26.60 -11.80 -25.51
C HIS A 169 25.19 -11.99 -24.92
N ILE A 170 24.63 -10.96 -24.29
CA ILE A 170 23.27 -11.00 -23.71
C ILE A 170 22.22 -11.08 -24.83
N SER A 171 22.35 -10.29 -25.88
CA SER A 171 21.48 -10.40 -27.07
C SER A 171 21.57 -11.79 -27.72
N ALA A 172 22.76 -12.40 -27.76
CA ALA A 172 22.96 -13.76 -28.27
C ALA A 172 22.39 -14.88 -27.36
N LEU A 173 21.94 -14.56 -26.14
CA LEU A 173 21.19 -15.49 -25.29
C LEU A 173 19.68 -15.52 -25.59
N ASN A 174 19.14 -14.58 -26.39
CA ASN A 174 17.70 -14.43 -26.62
C ASN A 174 16.85 -14.26 -25.34
N VAL A 175 17.43 -13.69 -24.28
CA VAL A 175 16.72 -13.34 -23.04
C VAL A 175 16.10 -11.96 -23.13
N GLU A 176 15.04 -11.70 -22.36
CA GLU A 176 14.44 -10.36 -22.27
C GLU A 176 15.42 -9.39 -21.56
N SER A 177 16.14 -8.59 -22.34
CA SER A 177 17.06 -7.56 -21.81
C SER A 177 16.35 -6.22 -21.69
N THR A 178 16.22 -5.70 -20.45
CA THR A 178 15.57 -4.41 -20.17
C THR A 178 16.43 -3.19 -20.52
N SER A 179 17.63 -3.39 -21.06
CA SER A 179 18.53 -2.33 -21.52
C SER A 179 19.62 -2.86 -22.46
N ASN A 180 20.33 -1.94 -23.15
CA ASN A 180 21.60 -2.24 -23.83
C ASN A 180 22.80 -2.22 -22.85
N ALA A 181 22.60 -2.55 -21.57
CA ALA A 181 23.65 -2.57 -20.56
C ALA A 181 24.34 -3.94 -20.46
N SER A 182 25.56 -3.94 -19.93
CA SER A 182 26.25 -5.15 -19.50
C SER A 182 25.50 -5.84 -18.36
N GLY A 183 25.82 -7.12 -18.14
CA GLY A 183 25.31 -7.92 -17.03
C GLY A 183 26.42 -8.68 -16.32
N SER A 184 26.11 -9.29 -15.18
CA SER A 184 27.01 -10.20 -14.50
C SER A 184 26.42 -11.60 -14.42
N VAL A 185 27.17 -12.61 -14.88
CA VAL A 185 26.85 -14.02 -14.64
C VAL A 185 27.55 -14.47 -13.36
N VAL A 186 26.76 -14.99 -12.43
CA VAL A 186 27.21 -15.57 -11.16
C VAL A 186 27.05 -17.09 -11.21
N LEU A 187 28.03 -17.81 -10.68
CA LEU A 187 28.00 -19.25 -10.45
C LEU A 187 27.61 -19.48 -8.98
N LEU A 188 26.42 -20.01 -8.73
CA LEU A 188 26.00 -20.48 -7.41
C LEU A 188 26.11 -22.01 -7.37
N GLY A 189 26.89 -22.56 -6.44
CA GLY A 189 26.83 -23.96 -6.08
C GLY A 189 25.56 -24.31 -5.27
N PRO A 190 25.32 -25.60 -4.99
CA PRO A 190 24.24 -26.01 -4.09
C PRO A 190 24.39 -25.38 -2.70
N SER A 191 23.32 -24.74 -2.23
CA SER A 191 23.24 -23.90 -1.02
C SER A 191 24.14 -22.65 -0.98
N ASP A 192 24.75 -22.21 -2.09
CA ASP A 192 25.33 -20.86 -2.15
C ASP A 192 24.22 -19.80 -2.12
N THR A 193 24.23 -18.96 -1.08
CA THR A 193 23.28 -17.84 -0.93
C THR A 193 23.85 -16.51 -1.40
N ILE A 194 23.01 -15.73 -2.08
CA ILE A 194 23.25 -14.33 -2.41
C ILE A 194 22.01 -13.47 -2.14
N CYS A 195 22.17 -12.44 -1.32
CA CYS A 195 21.15 -11.46 -0.96
C CYS A 195 21.53 -10.12 -1.56
N LEU A 196 20.67 -9.55 -2.40
CA LEU A 196 20.93 -8.30 -3.12
C LEU A 196 19.92 -7.21 -2.75
N LEU A 197 20.43 -6.04 -2.39
CA LEU A 197 19.68 -4.79 -2.22
C LEU A 197 19.73 -3.99 -3.54
N GLY A 198 18.63 -3.38 -3.95
CA GLY A 198 18.57 -2.54 -5.15
C GLY A 198 17.39 -2.87 -6.08
N VAL A 199 17.52 -2.48 -7.35
CA VAL A 199 16.54 -2.77 -8.41
C VAL A 199 17.26 -3.42 -9.59
N TYR A 200 16.93 -4.68 -9.87
CA TYR A 200 17.64 -5.51 -10.84
C TYR A 200 16.71 -6.49 -11.56
N THR A 201 17.19 -7.07 -12.66
CA THR A 201 16.63 -8.32 -13.19
C THR A 201 17.56 -9.48 -12.94
N PHE A 202 17.01 -10.69 -12.96
CA PHE A 202 17.80 -11.91 -13.10
C PHE A 202 17.16 -12.91 -14.08
N THR A 203 18.00 -13.76 -14.68
CA THR A 203 17.60 -14.87 -15.54
C THR A 203 18.43 -16.10 -15.19
N VAL A 204 17.77 -17.24 -14.96
CA VAL A 204 18.46 -18.51 -14.70
C VAL A 204 18.85 -19.12 -16.05
N LEU A 205 20.14 -19.15 -16.36
CA LEU A 205 20.68 -19.67 -17.61
C LEU A 205 20.96 -21.18 -17.54
N GLN A 206 21.34 -21.69 -16.37
CA GLN A 206 21.58 -23.11 -16.08
C GLN A 206 21.18 -23.41 -14.64
N GLY A 207 20.76 -24.66 -14.38
CA GLY A 207 20.48 -25.15 -13.04
C GLY A 207 19.12 -24.69 -12.52
N SER A 208 19.04 -24.50 -11.20
CA SER A 208 17.84 -24.03 -10.49
C SER A 208 18.23 -23.24 -9.23
N ILE A 209 17.52 -22.15 -8.95
CA ILE A 209 17.63 -21.43 -7.67
C ILE A 209 16.34 -21.56 -6.85
N THR A 210 16.38 -21.33 -5.53
CA THR A 210 15.20 -20.85 -4.81
C THR A 210 15.26 -19.34 -4.60
N ILE A 211 14.09 -18.71 -4.55
CA ILE A 211 13.88 -17.31 -4.18
C ILE A 211 12.46 -17.14 -3.61
N CYS A 212 12.32 -16.49 -2.46
CA CYS A 212 11.04 -16.14 -1.84
C CYS A 212 9.96 -17.26 -1.76
N GLY A 213 10.38 -18.53 -1.59
CA GLY A 213 9.50 -19.70 -1.50
C GLY A 213 9.14 -20.39 -2.83
N VAL A 214 9.83 -20.06 -3.92
CA VAL A 214 9.72 -20.78 -5.21
C VAL A 214 11.06 -21.22 -5.74
N THR A 215 11.09 -22.41 -6.36
CA THR A 215 12.21 -22.88 -7.16
C THR A 215 12.04 -22.43 -8.60
N LEU A 216 13.06 -21.83 -9.20
CA LEU A 216 13.10 -21.39 -10.60
C LEU A 216 14.24 -22.09 -11.34
N SER A 217 13.90 -22.87 -12.36
CA SER A 217 14.85 -23.57 -13.24
C SER A 217 15.23 -22.75 -14.46
N ALA A 218 16.28 -23.18 -15.16
CA ALA A 218 16.79 -22.52 -16.35
C ALA A 218 15.69 -22.25 -17.42
N SER A 219 15.54 -20.98 -17.82
CA SER A 219 14.58 -20.56 -18.85
C SER A 219 14.94 -19.19 -19.41
N LEU A 220 14.35 -18.82 -20.56
CA LEU A 220 14.55 -17.49 -21.17
C LEU A 220 13.78 -16.35 -20.46
N ARG A 221 12.97 -16.67 -19.43
CA ARG A 221 12.16 -15.68 -18.71
C ARG A 221 13.04 -14.85 -17.78
N THR A 222 13.02 -13.54 -17.96
CA THR A 222 13.71 -12.58 -17.09
C THR A 222 12.78 -12.15 -15.95
N PHE A 223 13.24 -12.23 -14.70
CA PHE A 223 12.47 -11.86 -13.52
C PHE A 223 12.93 -10.49 -13.00
N ARG A 224 11.97 -9.66 -12.59
CA ARG A 224 12.22 -8.30 -12.05
C ARG A 224 12.22 -8.35 -10.52
N VAL A 225 13.24 -7.77 -9.89
CA VAL A 225 13.38 -7.72 -8.44
C VAL A 225 13.51 -6.29 -7.94
N PHE A 226 12.74 -5.98 -6.91
CA PHE A 226 12.77 -4.72 -6.18
C PHE A 226 13.04 -5.02 -4.70
N ALA A 227 14.28 -4.82 -4.27
CA ALA A 227 14.74 -5.15 -2.93
C ALA A 227 15.13 -3.88 -2.15
N PRO A 228 14.17 -3.15 -1.54
CA PRO A 228 14.45 -2.04 -0.65
C PRO A 228 14.55 -2.47 0.82
N ARG A 229 15.34 -1.75 1.62
CA ARG A 229 15.45 -1.91 3.09
C ARG A 229 14.13 -1.72 3.85
N SER A 230 13.10 -1.16 3.21
CA SER A 230 11.75 -1.03 3.77
C SER A 230 10.90 -2.29 3.67
N SER A 231 11.46 -3.43 3.22
CA SER A 231 10.78 -4.73 3.22
C SER A 231 11.80 -5.87 3.34
N PRO A 232 11.37 -7.12 3.66
CA PRO A 232 12.28 -8.26 3.71
C PRO A 232 12.96 -8.49 2.35
N LEU A 233 14.29 -8.58 2.34
CA LEU A 233 15.09 -8.74 1.13
C LEU A 233 15.01 -10.18 0.59
N PRO A 234 14.82 -10.37 -0.72
CA PRO A 234 14.99 -11.68 -1.35
C PRO A 234 16.41 -12.21 -1.16
N VAL A 235 16.51 -13.44 -0.68
CA VAL A 235 17.74 -14.25 -0.75
C VAL A 235 17.54 -15.24 -1.89
N LEU A 236 18.53 -15.36 -2.76
CA LEU A 236 18.61 -16.38 -3.80
C LEU A 236 19.54 -17.49 -3.30
N GLU A 237 19.12 -18.74 -3.37
CA GLU A 237 19.94 -19.91 -3.00
C GLU A 237 20.12 -20.81 -4.23
N GLY A 238 21.36 -21.21 -4.54
CA GLY A 238 21.64 -22.21 -5.58
C GLY A 238 21.16 -23.61 -5.18
N VAL A 239 20.55 -24.34 -6.11
CA VAL A 239 20.03 -25.70 -5.88
C VAL A 239 20.61 -26.67 -6.91
N ASP A 240 20.70 -27.95 -6.56
CA ASP A 240 20.89 -29.02 -7.54
C ASP A 240 19.79 -28.96 -8.60
N GLY A 241 20.19 -28.73 -9.85
CA GLY A 241 19.29 -28.60 -10.99
C GLY A 241 19.98 -29.00 -12.29
N ILE A 242 19.24 -29.65 -13.17
CA ILE A 242 19.73 -30.10 -14.49
C ILE A 242 18.95 -29.35 -15.57
N GLY A 243 19.67 -28.83 -16.56
CA GLY A 243 19.10 -28.07 -17.67
C GLY A 243 19.76 -26.70 -17.85
N ALA A 244 19.75 -26.21 -19.08
CA ALA A 244 20.25 -24.90 -19.46
C ALA A 244 19.42 -24.33 -20.62
N VAL A 245 19.42 -23.02 -20.79
CA VAL A 245 18.73 -22.36 -21.92
C VAL A 245 19.32 -22.82 -23.26
N PRO A 246 18.53 -22.93 -24.35
CA PRO A 246 19.03 -23.44 -25.64
C PRO A 246 20.24 -22.67 -26.20
N SER A 247 20.32 -21.38 -25.85
CA SER A 247 21.33 -20.41 -26.24
C SER A 247 22.58 -20.39 -25.35
N ILE A 248 22.71 -21.28 -24.34
CA ILE A 248 23.79 -21.24 -23.33
C ILE A 248 25.22 -21.21 -23.94
N ASN A 249 25.39 -21.81 -25.13
CA ASN A 249 26.65 -21.85 -25.86
C ASN A 249 27.06 -20.50 -26.50
N SER A 250 26.20 -19.47 -26.42
CA SER A 250 26.52 -18.08 -26.78
C SER A 250 27.34 -17.34 -25.70
N LEU A 251 27.54 -17.94 -24.53
CA LEU A 251 28.35 -17.37 -23.46
C LEU A 251 29.85 -17.27 -23.85
N PRO A 252 30.62 -16.38 -23.21
CA PRO A 252 32.07 -16.36 -23.35
C PRO A 252 32.73 -17.70 -22.98
N LYS A 253 33.75 -18.11 -23.74
CA LYS A 253 34.49 -19.38 -23.58
C LYS A 253 34.90 -19.74 -22.14
N PRO A 254 35.29 -18.81 -21.23
CA PRO A 254 35.59 -19.15 -19.84
C PRO A 254 34.43 -19.81 -19.07
N LEU A 255 33.18 -19.58 -19.47
CA LEU A 255 31.99 -20.21 -18.87
C LEU A 255 31.73 -21.62 -19.43
N HIS A 256 32.30 -21.99 -20.58
CA HIS A 256 32.05 -23.31 -21.20
C HIS A 256 32.59 -24.48 -20.38
N THR A 257 33.48 -24.23 -19.42
CA THR A 257 34.01 -25.24 -18.48
C THR A 257 33.03 -25.61 -17.37
N VAL A 258 31.99 -24.79 -17.15
CA VAL A 258 30.94 -25.01 -16.14
C VAL A 258 29.55 -25.25 -16.75
N ILE A 259 29.44 -25.24 -18.09
CA ILE A 259 28.21 -25.69 -18.76
C ILE A 259 28.06 -27.19 -18.52
N GLY A 260 26.91 -27.61 -18.01
CA GLY A 260 26.59 -29.00 -17.66
C GLY A 260 27.15 -29.51 -16.33
N SER A 261 27.81 -28.67 -15.52
CA SER A 261 28.15 -29.00 -14.13
C SER A 261 26.97 -28.67 -13.18
N PRO A 262 26.90 -29.24 -11.96
CA PRO A 262 25.82 -28.97 -11.00
C PRO A 262 26.02 -27.62 -10.30
N VAL A 263 26.02 -26.54 -11.09
CA VAL A 263 26.03 -25.15 -10.62
C VAL A 263 24.97 -24.36 -11.37
N SER A 264 24.33 -23.45 -10.66
CA SER A 264 23.35 -22.54 -11.24
C SER A 264 24.03 -21.30 -11.79
N LEU A 265 23.84 -21.06 -13.09
CA LEU A 265 24.32 -19.85 -13.77
C LEU A 265 23.20 -18.82 -13.77
N VAL A 266 23.37 -17.76 -13.00
CA VAL A 266 22.39 -16.67 -12.89
C VAL A 266 22.96 -15.40 -13.53
N LEU A 267 22.31 -14.92 -14.59
CA LEU A 267 22.59 -13.60 -15.16
C LEU A 267 21.83 -12.55 -14.36
N PHE A 268 22.51 -11.52 -13.86
CA PHE A 268 21.95 -10.31 -13.27
C PHE A 268 22.18 -9.10 -14.18
N GLN A 269 21.21 -8.20 -14.28
CA GLN A 269 21.33 -6.94 -15.04
C GLN A 269 20.69 -5.75 -14.30
N GLU A 270 21.10 -4.54 -14.67
CA GLU A 270 20.49 -3.29 -14.17
C GLU A 270 19.05 -3.12 -14.66
N LEU A 271 18.13 -2.84 -13.73
CA LEU A 271 16.72 -2.59 -14.04
C LEU A 271 16.35 -1.13 -13.73
N ARG A 272 16.51 -0.27 -14.72
CA ARG A 272 16.28 1.19 -14.57
C ARG A 272 14.79 1.50 -14.65
N THR A 273 14.18 1.86 -13.52
CA THR A 273 12.71 2.10 -13.44
C THR A 273 12.31 3.50 -12.96
N GLY A 274 13.15 4.16 -12.15
CA GLY A 274 12.81 5.44 -11.53
C GLY A 274 12.01 5.31 -10.22
N VAL A 275 11.71 4.08 -9.78
CA VAL A 275 11.05 3.78 -8.50
C VAL A 275 11.90 4.24 -7.30
N GLU A 276 13.22 4.27 -7.49
CA GLU A 276 14.22 4.72 -6.52
C GLU A 276 14.00 6.19 -6.16
N GLY A 277 13.60 7.00 -7.15
CA GLY A 277 13.25 8.42 -6.97
C GLY A 277 11.97 8.66 -6.15
N LEU A 278 11.21 7.62 -5.77
CA LEU A 278 10.10 7.76 -4.81
C LEU A 278 10.61 8.18 -3.42
N GLY A 279 11.89 7.98 -3.10
CA GLY A 279 12.50 8.52 -1.87
C GLY A 279 12.43 10.05 -1.78
N HIS A 280 12.60 10.75 -2.91
CA HIS A 280 12.47 12.21 -2.99
C HIS A 280 11.00 12.66 -2.85
N VAL A 281 10.06 11.86 -3.36
CA VAL A 281 8.61 12.09 -3.24
C VAL A 281 8.15 11.88 -1.79
N CYS A 282 8.61 10.82 -1.13
CA CYS A 282 8.23 10.44 0.23
C CYS A 282 9.47 10.16 1.08
N ARG A 283 10.01 11.20 1.74
CA ARG A 283 11.30 11.14 2.46
C ARG A 283 11.38 10.11 3.60
N THR A 284 10.24 9.59 4.04
CA THR A 284 10.17 8.40 4.91
C THR A 284 10.89 7.18 4.31
N PHE A 285 10.98 7.10 2.98
CA PHE A 285 11.60 6.04 2.19
C PHE A 285 12.80 6.55 1.35
N ASP A 286 13.48 7.61 1.81
CA ASP A 286 14.68 8.11 1.13
C ASP A 286 15.84 7.08 1.19
N SER A 287 16.58 6.94 0.08
CA SER A 287 17.67 5.96 -0.08
C SER A 287 17.36 4.52 0.39
N VAL A 288 16.11 4.03 0.28
CA VAL A 288 15.78 2.64 0.72
C VAL A 288 16.35 1.54 -0.16
N PHE A 289 16.68 1.83 -1.41
CA PHE A 289 17.38 0.90 -2.32
C PHE A 289 18.91 0.97 -2.18
N GLU A 290 19.44 1.92 -1.39
CA GLU A 290 20.88 2.08 -1.17
C GLU A 290 21.32 1.51 0.19
N PRO A 291 22.58 1.05 0.34
CA PRO A 291 23.08 0.57 1.62
C PRO A 291 23.15 1.68 2.67
N SER A 292 22.67 1.38 3.88
CA SER A 292 22.74 2.30 5.01
C SER A 292 24.16 2.44 5.57
N ARG A 293 24.34 3.39 6.49
CA ARG A 293 25.61 3.55 7.22
C ARG A 293 26.04 2.26 7.95
N TRP A 294 25.10 1.43 8.40
CA TRP A 294 25.39 0.19 9.11
C TRP A 294 25.96 -0.87 8.17
N GLN A 295 25.36 -1.05 6.99
CA GLN A 295 25.86 -1.96 5.96
C GLN A 295 27.20 -1.48 5.37
N LYS A 296 27.34 -0.16 5.14
CA LYS A 296 28.61 0.46 4.71
C LYS A 296 29.73 0.24 5.74
N ALA A 297 29.44 0.39 7.04
CA ALA A 297 30.39 0.10 8.12
C ALA A 297 30.70 -1.40 8.30
N ALA A 298 29.77 -2.29 7.95
CA ALA A 298 29.93 -3.75 8.03
C ALA A 298 30.80 -4.37 6.91
N GLY A 299 31.53 -3.54 6.12
CA GLY A 299 32.43 -4.04 5.09
C GLY A 299 31.73 -4.60 3.86
N THR A 300 30.71 -3.90 3.35
CA THR A 300 30.02 -4.24 2.09
C THR A 300 30.94 -3.94 0.88
N SER A 301 31.98 -4.76 0.70
CA SER A 301 33.02 -4.60 -0.33
C SER A 301 32.85 -5.52 -1.54
N ALA A 302 31.92 -6.46 -1.48
CA ALA A 302 31.56 -7.34 -2.59
C ALA A 302 30.60 -6.63 -3.56
N SER A 303 30.96 -6.60 -4.85
CA SER A 303 30.17 -5.93 -5.89
C SER A 303 30.06 -6.79 -7.15
N LEU A 304 28.84 -6.91 -7.68
CA LEU A 304 28.56 -7.55 -8.98
C LEU A 304 28.86 -6.64 -10.18
N GLN A 305 29.48 -5.47 -9.97
CA GLN A 305 29.74 -4.45 -11.01
C GLN A 305 28.48 -3.96 -11.74
N LEU A 306 27.34 -3.93 -11.03
CA LEU A 306 26.05 -3.39 -11.48
C LEU A 306 25.76 -2.09 -10.72
N HIS A 307 25.31 -1.04 -11.41
CA HIS A 307 24.96 0.23 -10.74
C HIS A 307 23.68 0.08 -9.90
N GLY A 308 23.72 0.53 -8.64
CA GLY A 308 22.56 0.51 -7.75
C GLY A 308 22.14 -0.87 -7.24
N VAL A 309 23.00 -1.89 -7.38
CA VAL A 309 22.79 -3.25 -6.86
C VAL A 309 23.93 -3.60 -5.91
N HIS A 310 23.58 -4.00 -4.68
CA HIS A 310 24.53 -4.12 -3.58
C HIS A 310 24.36 -5.46 -2.86
N MET A 311 25.43 -6.26 -2.76
CA MET A 311 25.38 -7.58 -2.12
C MET A 311 25.44 -7.44 -0.60
N ILE A 312 24.42 -7.92 0.11
CA ILE A 312 24.29 -7.78 1.56
C ILE A 312 24.76 -9.07 2.23
N THR A 313 25.89 -9.00 2.94
CA THR A 313 26.53 -10.18 3.56
C THR A 313 25.90 -10.58 4.88
N HIS A 314 25.40 -9.63 5.67
CA HIS A 314 24.87 -9.86 7.03
C HIS A 314 23.62 -9.02 7.32
N GLN A 315 22.77 -9.49 8.21
CA GLN A 315 21.61 -8.75 8.70
C GLN A 315 22.03 -7.59 9.63
N THR A 316 21.52 -6.39 9.37
CA THR A 316 21.70 -5.19 10.19
C THR A 316 20.38 -4.78 10.88
N LYS A 317 20.38 -3.73 11.71
CA LYS A 317 19.19 -3.28 12.44
C LYS A 317 18.06 -2.75 11.54
N ASP A 318 18.40 -2.37 10.31
CA ASP A 318 17.55 -1.74 9.31
C ASP A 318 17.31 -2.63 8.08
N VAL A 319 17.62 -3.93 8.19
CA VAL A 319 17.49 -4.94 7.14
C VAL A 319 16.90 -6.21 7.75
N GLN A 320 16.09 -6.92 6.98
CA GLN A 320 15.65 -8.27 7.30
C GLN A 320 15.69 -9.11 6.01
N ALA A 321 16.08 -10.37 6.09
CA ALA A 321 15.86 -11.30 4.98
C ALA A 321 14.39 -11.74 4.90
N PHE A 322 13.93 -12.16 3.72
CA PHE A 322 12.72 -12.96 3.60
C PHE A 322 12.92 -14.29 4.34
N ASP A 323 11.97 -14.63 5.21
CA ASP A 323 11.92 -15.88 5.97
C ASP A 323 10.65 -16.64 5.60
N LEU A 324 10.72 -17.98 5.58
CA LEU A 324 9.62 -18.87 5.20
C LEU A 324 9.40 -19.93 6.29
N PRO A 325 8.43 -19.72 7.19
CA PRO A 325 8.11 -20.69 8.22
C PRO A 325 7.79 -22.08 7.64
N TYR A 326 8.22 -23.15 8.33
CA TYR A 326 7.99 -24.53 7.89
C TYR A 326 6.50 -24.86 7.65
N SER A 327 5.60 -24.27 8.44
CA SER A 327 4.15 -24.39 8.23
C SER A 327 3.70 -23.80 6.88
N TRP A 328 4.33 -22.71 6.42
CA TRP A 328 4.04 -22.07 5.15
C TRP A 328 4.54 -22.93 3.98
N GLU A 329 5.80 -23.40 4.00
CA GLU A 329 6.31 -24.28 2.92
C GLU A 329 5.51 -25.58 2.82
N ARG A 330 5.11 -26.18 3.95
CA ARG A 330 4.23 -27.36 3.96
C ARG A 330 2.89 -27.07 3.28
N ALA A 331 2.27 -25.92 3.55
CA ALA A 331 1.01 -25.52 2.96
C ALA A 331 1.14 -25.20 1.46
N LEU A 332 2.20 -24.47 1.07
CA LEU A 332 2.53 -24.12 -0.32
C LEU A 332 2.78 -25.37 -1.17
N SER A 333 3.51 -26.35 -0.63
CA SER A 333 3.70 -27.66 -1.26
C SER A 333 2.39 -28.43 -1.43
N SER A 334 1.40 -28.27 -0.53
CA SER A 334 0.09 -28.93 -0.65
C SER A 334 -0.90 -28.25 -1.60
N ALA A 335 -0.68 -26.98 -1.96
CA ALA A 335 -1.44 -26.27 -3.00
C ALA A 335 -1.25 -26.91 -4.40
N SER A 336 -0.20 -27.73 -4.55
CA SER A 336 0.12 -28.50 -5.75
C SER A 336 -0.60 -29.86 -5.75
N SER A 337 -1.90 -29.90 -6.08
CA SER A 337 -2.68 -31.17 -6.09
C SER A 337 -3.84 -31.18 -7.10
N ASP A 338 -4.38 -32.38 -7.38
CA ASP A 338 -5.21 -32.76 -8.55
C ASP A 338 -6.60 -32.09 -8.72
N ALA A 339 -6.87 -30.97 -8.05
CA ALA A 339 -8.14 -30.25 -8.22
C ALA A 339 -8.14 -29.44 -9.54
N PRO A 340 -9.17 -29.53 -10.40
CA PRO A 340 -9.15 -28.90 -11.73
C PRO A 340 -9.20 -27.37 -11.69
N VAL A 341 -9.67 -26.76 -10.60
CA VAL A 341 -9.49 -25.33 -10.30
C VAL A 341 -9.34 -25.13 -8.80
N GLY A 342 -8.32 -24.38 -8.37
CA GLY A 342 -8.12 -23.99 -6.97
C GLY A 342 -8.72 -22.62 -6.65
N ILE A 343 -9.37 -22.49 -5.49
CA ILE A 343 -9.73 -21.21 -4.87
C ILE A 343 -9.13 -21.18 -3.46
N HIS A 344 -8.15 -20.31 -3.29
CA HIS A 344 -7.25 -20.28 -2.14
C HIS A 344 -7.52 -19.04 -1.27
N LEU A 345 -8.19 -19.20 -0.14
CA LEU A 345 -8.53 -18.11 0.78
C LEU A 345 -7.45 -17.94 1.86
N VAL A 346 -6.86 -16.75 1.99
CA VAL A 346 -5.85 -16.42 3.01
C VAL A 346 -6.45 -15.47 4.06
N LYS A 347 -6.57 -15.93 5.31
CA LYS A 347 -7.20 -15.20 6.43
C LYS A 347 -6.38 -15.23 7.73
N GLY A 348 -6.75 -14.38 8.69
CA GLY A 348 -6.07 -14.22 9.98
C GLY A 348 -5.94 -12.75 10.44
N PRO A 349 -5.18 -12.47 11.51
CA PRO A 349 -5.06 -11.13 12.11
C PRO A 349 -4.41 -10.04 11.22
N LYS A 350 -4.35 -8.81 11.75
CA LYS A 350 -3.38 -7.77 11.34
C LYS A 350 -1.94 -8.25 11.62
N LYS A 351 -0.96 -7.70 10.89
CA LYS A 351 0.50 -7.88 11.13
C LYS A 351 1.05 -9.33 11.12
N SER A 352 0.22 -10.37 10.95
CA SER A 352 0.62 -11.80 11.07
C SER A 352 1.34 -12.41 9.85
N GLY A 353 1.38 -11.72 8.70
CA GLY A 353 2.08 -12.17 7.49
C GLY A 353 1.21 -12.53 6.29
N LYS A 354 -0.13 -12.44 6.38
CA LYS A 354 -1.09 -12.85 5.32
C LYS A 354 -0.70 -12.44 3.89
N SER A 355 -0.48 -11.15 3.64
CA SER A 355 -0.16 -10.65 2.29
C SER A 355 1.19 -11.19 1.76
N THR A 356 2.14 -11.48 2.65
CA THR A 356 3.40 -12.15 2.30
C THR A 356 3.14 -13.60 1.87
N PHE A 357 2.36 -14.35 2.65
CA PHE A 357 1.97 -15.72 2.28
C PHE A 357 1.17 -15.74 0.97
N ALA A 358 0.22 -14.82 0.79
CA ALA A 358 -0.58 -14.70 -0.42
C ALA A 358 0.28 -14.40 -1.66
N ARG A 359 1.29 -13.52 -1.55
CA ARG A 359 2.26 -13.26 -2.63
C ARG A 359 3.11 -14.50 -2.93
N THR A 360 3.63 -15.18 -1.92
CA THR A 360 4.39 -16.42 -2.11
C THR A 360 3.53 -17.54 -2.71
N LEU A 361 2.23 -17.62 -2.38
CA LEU A 361 1.29 -18.54 -3.00
C LEU A 361 1.01 -18.21 -4.47
N VAL A 362 0.84 -16.93 -4.83
CA VAL A 362 0.78 -16.49 -6.25
C VAL A 362 2.05 -16.92 -6.98
N ASN A 363 3.23 -16.66 -6.41
CA ASN A 363 4.50 -17.07 -7.01
C ASN A 363 4.57 -18.60 -7.19
N ARG A 364 4.14 -19.38 -6.19
CA ARG A 364 4.16 -20.85 -6.21
C ARG A 364 3.17 -21.43 -7.23
N LEU A 365 2.01 -20.81 -7.40
CA LEU A 365 1.05 -21.18 -8.44
C LEU A 365 1.57 -20.79 -9.84
N LEU A 366 2.29 -19.68 -9.99
CA LEU A 366 2.84 -19.24 -11.29
C LEU A 366 3.98 -20.11 -11.86
N THR A 367 4.52 -21.06 -11.10
CA THR A 367 5.41 -22.11 -11.64
C THR A 367 4.63 -23.26 -12.30
N GLN A 368 3.33 -23.40 -12.03
CA GLN A 368 2.46 -24.47 -12.53
C GLN A 368 1.41 -23.96 -13.52
N TYR A 369 0.88 -22.75 -13.28
CA TYR A 369 -0.13 -22.09 -14.09
C TYR A 369 0.50 -20.91 -14.85
N ARG A 370 0.02 -20.65 -16.07
CA ARG A 370 0.50 -19.53 -16.88
C ARG A 370 0.10 -18.19 -16.27
N ARG A 371 -1.11 -18.11 -15.70
CA ARG A 371 -1.63 -16.95 -14.96
C ARG A 371 -2.34 -17.38 -13.68
N VAL A 372 -2.46 -16.46 -12.72
CA VAL A 372 -3.15 -16.63 -11.42
C VAL A 372 -4.00 -15.38 -11.16
N ALA A 373 -5.28 -15.57 -10.85
CA ALA A 373 -6.16 -14.48 -10.44
C ALA A 373 -5.93 -14.14 -8.96
N TYR A 374 -6.02 -12.86 -8.62
CA TYR A 374 -5.89 -12.36 -7.24
C TYR A 374 -7.02 -11.39 -6.90
N LEU A 375 -7.83 -11.75 -5.92
CA LEU A 375 -8.90 -10.93 -5.35
C LEU A 375 -8.45 -10.34 -4.01
N GLU A 376 -8.17 -9.05 -4.01
CA GLU A 376 -7.82 -8.28 -2.83
C GLU A 376 -9.08 -7.80 -2.11
N CYS A 377 -9.16 -8.11 -0.81
CA CYS A 377 -10.23 -7.68 0.09
C CYS A 377 -9.73 -6.88 1.31
N ASP A 378 -8.41 -6.70 1.51
CA ASP A 378 -7.85 -5.78 2.51
C ASP A 378 -7.79 -4.34 1.94
N LEU A 379 -8.81 -3.54 2.27
CA LEU A 379 -8.90 -2.13 1.86
C LEU A 379 -7.77 -1.24 2.44
N GLY A 380 -7.04 -1.72 3.46
CA GLY A 380 -5.97 -0.98 4.12
C GLY A 380 -4.61 -1.22 3.50
N GLN A 381 -4.24 -2.47 3.23
CA GLN A 381 -2.92 -2.87 2.73
C GLN A 381 -3.00 -3.76 1.48
N SER A 382 -3.67 -3.24 0.45
CA SER A 382 -3.84 -3.87 -0.86
C SER A 382 -2.51 -4.24 -1.53
N GLU A 383 -2.45 -5.45 -2.07
CA GLU A 383 -1.56 -5.83 -3.16
C GLU A 383 -2.09 -5.27 -4.50
N PHE A 384 -1.22 -5.03 -5.48
CA PHE A 384 -1.52 -4.54 -6.85
C PHE A 384 -2.19 -3.16 -7.01
N THR A 385 -2.92 -2.65 -6.03
CA THR A 385 -3.61 -1.35 -6.13
C THR A 385 -3.35 -0.46 -4.90
N PRO A 386 -3.58 0.86 -4.98
CA PRO A 386 -3.77 1.67 -3.79
C PRO A 386 -4.93 1.13 -2.94
N GLY A 387 -4.86 1.30 -1.62
CA GLY A 387 -5.95 0.93 -0.71
C GLY A 387 -7.28 1.63 -1.02
N GLY A 388 -8.36 1.15 -0.41
CA GLY A 388 -9.72 1.65 -0.59
C GLY A 388 -10.51 1.03 -1.75
N MET A 389 -9.99 -0.02 -2.38
CA MET A 389 -10.68 -0.80 -3.42
C MET A 389 -10.76 -2.28 -3.07
N VAL A 390 -11.88 -2.92 -3.42
CA VAL A 390 -11.89 -4.37 -3.69
C VAL A 390 -11.42 -4.53 -5.14
N ALA A 391 -10.39 -5.34 -5.37
CA ALA A 391 -9.72 -5.39 -6.68
C ALA A 391 -9.39 -6.83 -7.12
N LEU A 392 -9.70 -7.15 -8.37
CA LEU A 392 -9.41 -8.42 -9.03
C LEU A 392 -8.39 -8.19 -10.16
N ASN A 393 -7.29 -8.93 -10.10
CA ASN A 393 -6.12 -8.82 -10.96
C ASN A 393 -5.75 -10.21 -11.53
N VAL A 394 -5.03 -10.28 -12.66
CA VAL A 394 -4.65 -11.56 -13.30
C VAL A 394 -3.15 -11.60 -13.60
N VAL A 395 -2.36 -12.07 -12.65
CA VAL A 395 -0.87 -12.05 -12.69
C VAL A 395 -0.34 -13.18 -13.57
N ASP A 396 0.77 -12.97 -14.29
CA ASP A 396 1.46 -13.97 -15.14
C ASP A 396 2.96 -14.17 -14.83
N THR A 397 3.48 -13.32 -13.94
CA THR A 397 4.90 -13.12 -13.65
C THR A 397 5.13 -13.07 -12.13
N PRO A 398 6.07 -13.88 -11.57
CA PRO A 398 6.35 -13.88 -10.14
C PRO A 398 6.80 -12.52 -9.58
N LEU A 399 6.37 -12.27 -8.34
CA LEU A 399 6.42 -10.98 -7.66
C LEU A 399 7.55 -10.99 -6.63
N PHE A 400 8.67 -10.34 -6.98
CA PHE A 400 9.85 -10.19 -6.12
C PHE A 400 10.04 -8.74 -5.68
N GLY A 401 9.01 -8.18 -5.05
CA GLY A 401 9.03 -6.82 -4.50
C GLY A 401 7.86 -6.53 -3.55
N PRO A 402 7.89 -5.40 -2.84
CA PRO A 402 6.78 -4.91 -2.02
C PRO A 402 5.67 -4.25 -2.85
N PRO A 403 4.42 -4.09 -2.33
CA PRO A 403 3.24 -3.74 -3.13
C PRO A 403 3.38 -2.48 -4.01
N PHE A 404 4.18 -1.51 -3.56
CA PHE A 404 4.36 -0.24 -4.27
C PHE A 404 5.21 -0.35 -5.55
N THR A 405 5.85 -1.50 -5.83
CA THR A 405 6.75 -1.70 -6.98
C THR A 405 6.12 -2.49 -8.14
N HIS A 406 4.86 -2.88 -8.01
CA HIS A 406 4.11 -3.65 -9.02
C HIS A 406 2.62 -3.30 -9.01
N LEU A 407 2.33 -2.00 -8.88
CA LEU A 407 0.96 -1.49 -8.99
C LEU A 407 0.41 -1.70 -10.41
N THR A 408 -0.89 -1.94 -10.52
CA THR A 408 -1.57 -2.31 -11.77
C THR A 408 -2.86 -1.53 -11.97
N LEU A 409 -3.43 -1.62 -13.18
CA LEU A 409 -4.81 -1.26 -13.45
C LEU A 409 -5.66 -2.54 -13.32
N PRO A 410 -6.54 -2.67 -12.31
CA PRO A 410 -7.21 -3.93 -12.01
C PRO A 410 -8.17 -4.35 -13.14
N THR A 411 -8.30 -5.66 -13.34
CA THR A 411 -9.22 -6.25 -14.34
C THR A 411 -10.67 -5.89 -14.01
N PHE A 412 -11.02 -5.97 -12.72
CA PHE A 412 -12.26 -5.45 -12.15
C PHE A 412 -11.96 -4.86 -10.77
N ALA A 413 -12.49 -3.68 -10.43
CA ALA A 413 -12.40 -3.14 -9.08
C ALA A 413 -13.60 -2.26 -8.71
N HIS A 414 -13.82 -2.12 -7.40
CA HIS A 414 -14.90 -1.33 -6.81
C HIS A 414 -14.33 -0.40 -5.74
N TYR A 415 -14.59 0.91 -5.86
CA TYR A 415 -14.05 1.93 -4.96
C TYR A 415 -14.93 2.11 -3.74
N ILE A 416 -14.55 1.45 -2.63
CA ILE A 416 -15.14 1.65 -1.31
C ILE A 416 -14.71 3.02 -0.74
N GLY A 417 -13.49 3.44 -1.07
CA GLY A 417 -12.96 4.77 -0.73
C GLY A 417 -12.57 4.97 0.74
N ALA A 418 -12.53 3.92 1.56
CA ALA A 418 -12.08 3.95 2.95
C ALA A 418 -11.05 2.82 3.21
N THR A 419 -10.14 3.01 4.18
CA THR A 419 -9.13 1.98 4.52
C THR A 419 -9.67 0.81 5.33
N THR A 420 -10.97 0.81 5.64
CA THR A 420 -11.69 -0.24 6.40
C THR A 420 -13.11 -0.35 5.85
N PRO A 421 -13.79 -1.50 5.95
CA PRO A 421 -15.17 -1.63 5.48
C PRO A 421 -16.21 -1.02 6.45
N ARG A 422 -15.78 -0.39 7.56
CA ARG A 422 -16.64 0.01 8.69
C ARG A 422 -17.81 0.91 8.31
N SER A 423 -17.58 1.89 7.43
CA SER A 423 -18.59 2.88 7.02
C SER A 423 -19.51 2.39 5.90
N SER A 424 -19.23 1.26 5.25
CA SER A 424 -20.12 0.68 4.22
C SER A 424 -19.97 -0.86 4.09
N PRO A 425 -20.29 -1.64 5.14
CA PRO A 425 -20.00 -3.08 5.16
C PRO A 425 -20.77 -3.87 4.09
N SER A 426 -22.01 -3.47 3.80
CA SER A 426 -22.84 -4.12 2.78
C SER A 426 -22.31 -3.90 1.36
N HIS A 427 -21.93 -2.66 1.02
CA HIS A 427 -21.36 -2.33 -0.29
C HIS A 427 -20.03 -3.07 -0.52
N TYR A 428 -19.19 -3.17 0.51
CA TYR A 428 -17.97 -3.97 0.50
C TYR A 428 -18.24 -5.45 0.19
N LEU A 429 -19.24 -6.08 0.82
CA LEU A 429 -19.60 -7.47 0.50
C LEU A 429 -20.13 -7.62 -0.94
N THR A 430 -21.00 -6.72 -1.40
CA THR A 430 -21.50 -6.74 -2.79
C THR A 430 -20.37 -6.52 -3.81
N ALA A 431 -19.36 -5.73 -3.48
CA ALA A 431 -18.15 -5.57 -4.28
C ALA A 431 -17.32 -6.86 -4.37
N VAL A 432 -17.11 -7.57 -3.26
CA VAL A 432 -16.44 -8.88 -3.25
C VAL A 432 -17.23 -9.91 -4.06
N GLN A 433 -18.56 -9.96 -3.91
CA GLN A 433 -19.41 -10.85 -4.70
C GLN A 433 -19.33 -10.54 -6.20
N SER A 434 -19.44 -9.26 -6.60
CA SER A 434 -19.34 -8.85 -8.01
C SER A 434 -17.98 -9.22 -8.64
N ALA A 435 -16.88 -8.99 -7.91
CA ALA A 435 -15.56 -9.39 -8.37
C ALA A 435 -15.46 -10.91 -8.55
N LEU A 436 -15.98 -11.69 -7.61
CA LEU A 436 -16.00 -13.16 -7.70
C LEU A 436 -16.91 -13.67 -8.84
N GLU A 437 -18.06 -13.05 -9.09
CA GLU A 437 -18.93 -13.37 -10.22
C GLU A 437 -18.22 -13.06 -11.55
N SER A 438 -17.48 -11.95 -11.64
CA SER A 438 -16.65 -11.63 -12.81
C SER A 438 -15.49 -12.61 -13.00
N TYR A 439 -14.84 -13.06 -11.92
CA TYR A 439 -13.84 -14.14 -12.00
C TYR A 439 -14.45 -15.44 -12.58
N ARG A 440 -15.57 -15.89 -12.01
CA ARG A 440 -16.25 -17.15 -12.40
C ARG A 440 -16.79 -17.13 -13.84
N LEU A 441 -17.17 -15.96 -14.36
CA LEU A 441 -17.75 -15.82 -15.70
C LEU A 441 -16.72 -15.46 -16.79
N ASP A 442 -15.74 -14.61 -16.48
CA ASP A 442 -14.90 -13.94 -17.49
C ASP A 442 -13.40 -14.29 -17.39
N ILE A 443 -12.95 -15.01 -16.33
CA ILE A 443 -11.52 -15.25 -16.06
C ILE A 443 -11.18 -16.73 -15.82
N GLN A 444 -11.99 -17.44 -15.03
CA GLN A 444 -11.68 -18.78 -14.51
C GLN A 444 -11.36 -19.81 -15.61
N THR A 445 -12.14 -19.81 -16.68
CA THR A 445 -11.96 -20.65 -17.87
C THR A 445 -11.87 -19.75 -19.10
N PRO A 446 -10.65 -19.41 -19.57
CA PRO A 446 -10.43 -18.52 -20.70
C PRO A 446 -11.13 -18.99 -21.99
N ALA A 447 -11.76 -18.06 -22.71
CA ALA A 447 -12.54 -18.38 -23.91
C ALA A 447 -11.67 -18.70 -25.14
N VAL A 448 -10.42 -18.25 -25.15
CA VAL A 448 -9.43 -18.47 -26.20
C VAL A 448 -8.19 -19.13 -25.58
N ALA A 449 -7.68 -20.17 -26.23
CA ALA A 449 -6.38 -20.74 -25.87
C ALA A 449 -5.28 -19.73 -26.21
N PHE A 450 -4.59 -19.20 -25.20
CA PHE A 450 -3.53 -18.21 -25.39
C PHE A 450 -2.35 -18.80 -26.16
N ASP A 451 -1.88 -18.08 -27.19
CA ASP A 451 -0.63 -18.39 -27.89
C ASP A 451 0.49 -18.59 -26.86
N ALA A 452 0.95 -19.83 -26.72
CA ALA A 452 2.02 -20.23 -25.82
C ALA A 452 3.29 -20.45 -26.66
N PRO A 453 4.47 -20.05 -26.16
CA PRO A 453 5.72 -20.64 -26.63
C PRO A 453 5.61 -22.16 -26.50
N GLU A 454 6.09 -22.92 -27.49
CA GLU A 454 5.96 -24.40 -27.51
C GLU A 454 6.61 -25.05 -26.27
N ASP A 455 7.55 -24.34 -25.62
CA ASP A 455 8.27 -24.75 -24.41
C ASP A 455 7.55 -24.41 -23.07
N ASP A 456 6.51 -23.56 -23.05
CA ASP A 456 5.83 -23.15 -21.79
C ASP A 456 4.76 -24.17 -21.37
N THR A 457 5.21 -25.24 -20.73
CA THR A 457 4.39 -26.40 -20.31
C THR A 457 3.38 -26.11 -19.18
N ARG A 458 3.26 -24.86 -18.72
CA ARG A 458 2.35 -24.47 -17.63
C ARG A 458 0.88 -24.48 -18.05
N ILE A 459 0.01 -24.79 -17.09
CA ILE A 459 -1.43 -24.89 -17.24
C ILE A 459 -2.01 -23.53 -17.68
N SER A 460 -2.66 -23.50 -18.84
CA SER A 460 -3.18 -22.28 -19.48
C SER A 460 -4.69 -22.25 -19.72
N GLY A 461 -5.35 -23.43 -19.74
CA GLY A 461 -6.80 -23.57 -19.95
C GLY A 461 -7.67 -23.26 -18.73
N VAL A 462 -7.06 -22.89 -17.60
CA VAL A 462 -7.73 -22.51 -16.35
C VAL A 462 -6.83 -21.54 -15.59
N ILE A 463 -7.45 -20.59 -14.87
CA ILE A 463 -6.76 -19.63 -14.00
C ILE A 463 -7.26 -19.83 -12.56
N PRO A 464 -6.43 -20.27 -11.60
CA PRO A 464 -6.82 -20.40 -10.19
C PRO A 464 -6.92 -19.03 -9.51
N LEU A 465 -7.63 -18.96 -8.38
CA LEU A 465 -7.85 -17.72 -7.63
C LEU A 465 -7.18 -17.75 -6.25
N VAL A 466 -6.41 -16.72 -5.92
CA VAL A 466 -6.00 -16.39 -4.55
C VAL A 466 -6.88 -15.25 -4.02
N VAL A 467 -7.40 -15.37 -2.81
CA VAL A 467 -8.22 -14.35 -2.14
C VAL A 467 -7.55 -13.94 -0.84
N ASN A 468 -7.11 -12.68 -0.72
CA ASN A 468 -6.53 -12.15 0.52
C ASN A 468 -7.59 -11.39 1.31
N THR A 469 -7.82 -11.76 2.58
CA THR A 469 -8.80 -11.07 3.44
C THR A 469 -8.16 -9.97 4.28
N MET A 470 -8.99 -9.01 4.69
CA MET A 470 -8.62 -8.02 5.71
C MET A 470 -8.11 -8.65 7.02
N GLY A 471 -7.28 -7.92 7.76
CA GLY A 471 -6.80 -8.33 9.09
C GLY A 471 -7.78 -8.19 10.27
N TRP A 472 -9.06 -7.87 10.04
CA TRP A 472 -10.05 -7.67 11.10
C TRP A 472 -10.69 -9.00 11.53
N ASN A 473 -10.19 -9.62 12.60
CA ASN A 473 -10.62 -10.94 13.10
C ASN A 473 -11.60 -10.91 14.29
N LYS A 474 -12.06 -9.72 14.73
CA LYS A 474 -12.99 -9.52 15.86
C LYS A 474 -14.30 -8.86 15.39
N GLY A 475 -15.40 -9.15 16.07
CA GLY A 475 -16.71 -8.51 15.85
C GLY A 475 -17.17 -8.49 14.38
N LEU A 476 -17.59 -7.33 13.89
CA LEU A 476 -17.99 -7.11 12.49
C LEU A 476 -16.97 -7.66 11.47
N GLY A 477 -15.66 -7.56 11.76
CA GLY A 477 -14.63 -8.09 10.87
C GLY A 477 -14.68 -9.62 10.73
N ALA A 478 -14.97 -10.32 11.82
CA ALA A 478 -15.17 -11.76 11.80
C ALA A 478 -16.43 -12.12 10.98
N ASP A 479 -17.56 -11.45 11.22
CA ASP A 479 -18.80 -11.70 10.47
C ASP A 479 -18.65 -11.42 8.96
N LEU A 480 -17.90 -10.38 8.58
CA LEU A 480 -17.57 -10.09 7.17
C LEU A 480 -16.62 -11.15 6.59
N THR A 481 -15.58 -11.55 7.31
CA THR A 481 -14.62 -12.57 6.86
C THR A 481 -15.29 -13.94 6.69
N THR A 482 -16.22 -14.31 7.59
CA THR A 482 -17.07 -15.50 7.43
C THR A 482 -17.91 -15.41 6.16
N LYS A 483 -18.60 -14.28 5.90
CA LYS A 483 -19.38 -14.11 4.65
C LYS A 483 -18.52 -14.16 3.39
N ILE A 484 -17.28 -13.66 3.43
CA ILE A 484 -16.33 -13.81 2.30
C ILE A 484 -15.96 -15.28 2.10
N GLN A 485 -15.64 -16.02 3.16
CA GLN A 485 -15.37 -17.46 3.11
C GLN A 485 -16.57 -18.24 2.52
N ASP A 486 -17.78 -17.97 3.01
CA ASP A 486 -19.01 -18.63 2.56
C ASP A 486 -19.35 -18.30 1.10
N THR A 487 -19.07 -17.06 0.64
CA THR A 487 -19.34 -16.62 -0.74
C THR A 487 -18.29 -17.12 -1.74
N THR A 488 -17.02 -17.24 -1.31
CA THR A 488 -15.91 -17.67 -2.18
C THR A 488 -15.89 -19.17 -2.45
N GLU A 489 -16.49 -19.98 -1.56
CA GLU A 489 -16.54 -21.45 -1.64
C GLU A 489 -15.13 -22.06 -1.89
N PRO A 490 -14.13 -21.75 -1.04
CA PRO A 490 -12.74 -22.06 -1.30
C PRO A 490 -12.44 -23.56 -1.28
N THR A 491 -11.49 -24.00 -2.11
CA THR A 491 -10.93 -25.37 -2.03
C THR A 491 -9.97 -25.51 -0.86
N ASP A 492 -9.22 -24.43 -0.59
CA ASP A 492 -8.13 -24.38 0.38
C ASP A 492 -8.22 -23.08 1.19
N ILE A 493 -8.17 -23.22 2.52
CA ILE A 493 -8.23 -22.12 3.48
C ILE A 493 -6.91 -22.10 4.24
N TYR A 494 -6.19 -20.99 4.13
CA TYR A 494 -4.91 -20.74 4.80
C TYR A 494 -5.17 -19.77 5.95
N GLU A 495 -5.13 -20.29 7.18
CA GLU A 495 -5.49 -19.56 8.39
C GLU A 495 -4.24 -19.26 9.22
N VAL A 496 -3.79 -18.00 9.19
CA VAL A 496 -2.65 -17.56 10.00
C VAL A 496 -3.11 -17.37 11.44
N GLU A 497 -2.51 -18.14 12.35
CA GLU A 497 -2.81 -18.12 13.78
C GLU A 497 -2.57 -16.74 14.41
N ALA A 498 -3.29 -16.45 15.49
CA ALA A 498 -3.04 -15.26 16.28
C ALA A 498 -1.70 -15.38 17.03
N PRO A 499 -0.86 -14.32 17.08
CA PRO A 499 0.33 -14.33 17.92
C PRO A 499 -0.09 -14.50 19.39
N VAL A 500 0.69 -15.26 20.16
CA VAL A 500 0.30 -15.73 21.51
C VAL A 500 -0.11 -14.60 22.48
N PHE A 501 0.38 -13.37 22.27
CA PHE A 501 0.00 -12.19 23.04
C PHE A 501 -1.46 -11.74 22.83
N ASP A 502 -2.08 -11.99 21.68
CA ASP A 502 -3.51 -11.71 21.44
C ASP A 502 -4.43 -12.77 22.07
N ALA A 503 -3.90 -13.94 22.46
CA ALA A 503 -4.68 -15.09 22.94
C ALA A 503 -5.11 -15.00 24.42
N VAL A 504 -4.94 -13.84 25.07
CA VAL A 504 -5.27 -13.60 26.48
C VAL A 504 -6.78 -13.67 26.76
N TRP A 505 -7.61 -13.37 25.76
CA TRP A 505 -9.06 -13.54 25.86
C TRP A 505 -9.48 -14.92 25.38
N PRO A 506 -10.33 -15.66 26.12
CA PRO A 506 -10.80 -16.96 25.69
C PRO A 506 -11.56 -16.81 24.37
N ALA A 507 -11.08 -17.49 23.33
CA ALA A 507 -11.78 -17.56 22.06
C ALA A 507 -13.23 -18.02 22.29
N PRO A 508 -14.23 -17.45 21.59
CA PRO A 508 -15.58 -17.96 21.67
C PRO A 508 -15.56 -19.46 21.33
N PRO A 509 -16.30 -20.31 22.06
CA PRO A 509 -16.26 -21.75 21.83
C PRO A 509 -16.56 -22.02 20.36
N PRO A 510 -15.83 -22.96 19.72
CA PRO A 510 -15.94 -23.19 18.29
C PRO A 510 -17.41 -23.43 17.96
N ARG A 511 -18.02 -22.49 17.23
CA ARG A 511 -19.35 -22.67 16.68
C ARG A 511 -19.25 -23.90 15.78
N ASN A 512 -19.83 -25.03 16.20
CA ASN A 512 -19.92 -26.23 15.38
C ASN A 512 -20.33 -25.79 13.96
N PRO A 513 -19.47 -25.97 12.95
CA PRO A 513 -19.81 -25.54 11.61
C PRO A 513 -21.12 -26.21 11.21
N LEU A 514 -22.08 -25.40 10.77
CA LEU A 514 -23.16 -25.95 9.94
C LEU A 514 -22.46 -26.68 8.80
N PRO A 515 -22.72 -27.99 8.58
CA PRO A 515 -21.92 -28.79 7.68
C PRO A 515 -22.04 -28.24 6.25
N THR A 516 -21.02 -27.52 5.82
CA THR A 516 -20.95 -26.95 4.48
C THR A 516 -20.88 -28.11 3.49
N PRO A 517 -21.62 -28.07 2.36
CA PRO A 517 -21.60 -29.15 1.36
C PRO A 517 -20.23 -29.30 0.69
N HIS A 518 -19.33 -28.33 0.89
CA HIS A 518 -17.94 -28.37 0.47
C HIS A 518 -17.04 -28.35 1.71
N THR A 519 -16.21 -29.39 1.86
CA THR A 519 -15.21 -29.51 2.91
C THR A 519 -13.88 -28.95 2.41
N ALA A 520 -13.68 -27.64 2.56
CA ALA A 520 -12.42 -26.98 2.23
C ALA A 520 -11.25 -27.57 3.04
N LYS A 521 -10.07 -27.69 2.43
CA LYS A 521 -8.83 -28.09 3.12
C LYS A 521 -8.37 -26.93 4.02
N LEU A 522 -8.22 -27.18 5.32
CA LEU A 522 -7.72 -26.17 6.27
C LEU A 522 -6.22 -26.33 6.50
N HIS A 523 -5.48 -25.24 6.28
CA HIS A 523 -4.03 -25.14 6.45
C HIS A 523 -3.71 -24.11 7.55
N PRO A 524 -3.46 -24.54 8.80
CA PRO A 524 -3.02 -23.64 9.86
C PRO A 524 -1.59 -23.17 9.60
N LEU A 525 -1.37 -21.86 9.68
CA LEU A 525 -0.08 -21.21 9.42
C LEU A 525 0.40 -20.48 10.67
N GLN A 526 1.68 -20.65 11.01
CA GLN A 526 2.31 -19.86 12.08
C GLN A 526 2.39 -18.39 11.67
N PRO A 527 2.19 -17.42 12.58
CA PRO A 527 2.42 -16.01 12.29
C PRO A 527 3.91 -15.74 12.05
N ILE A 528 4.22 -14.81 11.15
CA ILE A 528 5.59 -14.36 10.91
C ILE A 528 6.14 -13.63 12.15
N ALA A 529 7.45 -13.74 12.41
CA ALA A 529 8.10 -13.04 13.50
C ALA A 529 8.01 -11.50 13.34
N SER A 530 7.88 -10.79 14.46
CA SER A 530 7.78 -9.32 14.49
C SER A 530 8.96 -8.65 13.78
N SER A 531 8.69 -8.11 12.58
CA SER A 531 9.73 -7.52 11.73
C SER A 531 10.42 -6.33 12.40
N VAL A 532 11.75 -6.33 12.42
CA VAL A 532 12.58 -5.20 12.89
C VAL A 532 12.27 -3.92 12.12
N LEU A 533 11.87 -4.06 10.84
CA LEU A 533 11.53 -2.96 9.94
C LEU A 533 10.29 -2.17 10.41
N SER A 534 9.39 -2.80 11.18
CA SER A 534 8.19 -2.14 11.72
C SER A 534 8.50 -0.99 12.70
N THR A 535 9.70 -0.98 13.28
CA THR A 535 10.20 0.14 14.10
C THR A 535 10.47 1.40 13.26
N SER A 536 10.76 1.23 11.97
CA SER A 536 11.07 2.30 11.02
C SER A 536 9.93 2.62 10.04
N TYR A 537 9.16 1.62 9.60
CA TYR A 537 8.12 1.77 8.59
C TYR A 537 6.78 1.25 9.12
N SER A 538 5.74 2.10 9.12
CA SER A 538 4.40 1.73 9.59
C SER A 538 3.42 1.44 8.46
N ALA A 539 2.28 0.83 8.80
CA ALA A 539 1.18 0.64 7.87
C ALA A 539 0.72 1.97 7.22
N ALA A 540 0.75 3.09 7.94
CA ALA A 540 0.41 4.41 7.41
C ALA A 540 1.47 4.95 6.41
N ASP A 541 2.75 4.64 6.64
CA ASP A 541 3.84 4.99 5.74
C ASP A 541 3.74 4.20 4.44
N HIS A 542 3.50 2.88 4.52
CA HIS A 542 3.30 2.03 3.33
C HIS A 542 2.03 2.42 2.55
N ARG A 543 0.92 2.75 3.23
CA ARG A 543 -0.29 3.31 2.57
C ARG A 543 0.03 4.62 1.83
N SER A 544 0.81 5.50 2.45
CA SER A 544 1.24 6.75 1.84
C SER A 544 2.10 6.52 0.60
N LEU A 545 3.08 5.61 0.68
CA LEU A 545 3.96 5.26 -0.43
C LEU A 545 3.20 4.59 -1.58
N ALA A 546 2.21 3.75 -1.32
CA ALA A 546 1.39 3.11 -2.37
C ALA A 546 0.59 4.16 -3.19
N ILE A 547 -0.04 5.13 -2.52
CA ILE A 547 -0.77 6.23 -3.20
C ILE A 547 0.19 7.11 -4.02
N LEU A 548 1.36 7.44 -3.47
CA LEU A 548 2.35 8.28 -4.15
C LEU A 548 3.02 7.54 -5.32
N SER A 549 3.34 6.26 -5.13
CA SER A 549 3.83 5.38 -6.19
C SER A 549 2.83 5.33 -7.35
N TYR A 550 1.53 5.15 -7.08
CA TYR A 550 0.48 5.18 -8.10
C TYR A 550 0.47 6.49 -8.89
N PHE A 551 0.43 7.66 -8.22
CA PHE A 551 0.38 8.95 -8.94
C PHE A 551 1.67 9.30 -9.72
N HIS A 552 2.79 8.63 -9.41
CA HIS A 552 4.04 8.74 -10.16
C HIS A 552 4.28 7.61 -11.17
N ALA A 553 3.51 6.52 -11.12
CA ALA A 553 3.63 5.37 -12.02
C ALA A 553 3.33 5.75 -13.48
N VAL A 554 3.93 4.98 -14.39
CA VAL A 554 3.68 5.02 -15.83
C VAL A 554 3.14 3.66 -16.25
N PHE A 555 1.85 3.61 -16.57
CA PHE A 555 1.20 2.42 -17.11
C PHE A 555 1.36 2.34 -18.63
N PRO A 556 1.53 1.14 -19.21
CA PRO A 556 1.49 0.94 -20.66
C PRO A 556 0.22 1.51 -21.31
N SER A 557 0.40 2.17 -22.47
CA SER A 557 -0.70 2.79 -23.24
C SER A 557 -1.24 1.91 -24.38
N SER A 558 -0.64 0.75 -24.62
CA SER A 558 -1.16 -0.28 -25.52
C SER A 558 -2.47 -0.84 -24.98
N PRO A 559 -3.45 -1.17 -25.85
CA PRO A 559 -4.60 -1.96 -25.41
C PRO A 559 -4.08 -3.34 -24.95
N PRO A 560 -4.44 -3.82 -23.74
CA PRO A 560 -4.04 -5.15 -23.29
C PRO A 560 -4.70 -6.24 -24.15
N THR A 561 -4.01 -7.35 -24.32
CA THR A 561 -4.60 -8.60 -24.83
C THR A 561 -5.54 -9.22 -23.79
N GLU A 562 -6.27 -10.27 -24.18
CA GLU A 562 -7.27 -10.89 -23.31
C GLU A 562 -6.64 -11.44 -22.02
N LEU A 563 -7.14 -10.95 -20.88
CA LEU A 563 -6.61 -11.23 -19.53
C LEU A 563 -5.12 -10.87 -19.32
N GLU A 564 -4.60 -9.87 -20.04
CA GLU A 564 -3.28 -9.27 -19.78
C GLU A 564 -3.37 -8.15 -18.72
N GLN A 565 -2.45 -8.19 -17.74
CA GLN A 565 -2.45 -7.30 -16.59
C GLN A 565 -1.59 -6.06 -16.83
N VAL A 566 -2.24 -4.90 -17.01
CA VAL A 566 -1.54 -3.62 -17.22
C VAL A 566 -0.84 -3.19 -15.92
N THR A 567 0.44 -3.54 -15.80
CA THR A 567 1.30 -3.30 -14.63
C THR A 567 2.22 -2.11 -14.88
N ALA A 568 2.46 -1.30 -13.84
CA ALA A 568 3.42 -0.20 -13.89
C ALA A 568 4.84 -0.72 -14.08
N THR A 569 5.50 -0.30 -15.18
CA THR A 569 6.87 -0.73 -15.48
C THR A 569 7.92 0.28 -15.02
N THR A 570 7.56 1.57 -15.00
CA THR A 570 8.45 2.70 -14.66
C THR A 570 7.71 3.78 -13.85
N TRP A 571 8.46 4.67 -13.20
CA TRP A 571 7.95 5.77 -12.39
C TRP A 571 8.57 7.09 -12.84
N ASN A 572 7.73 8.09 -13.13
CA ASN A 572 8.19 9.44 -13.43
C ASN A 572 8.17 10.28 -12.15
N THR A 573 9.33 10.38 -11.51
CA THR A 573 9.60 11.14 -10.29
C THR A 573 10.31 12.49 -10.55
N SER A 574 10.43 12.91 -11.81
CA SER A 574 11.09 14.18 -12.20
C SER A 574 10.36 15.45 -11.74
N LEU A 575 9.05 15.37 -11.50
CA LEU A 575 8.20 16.49 -11.08
C LEU A 575 7.23 16.06 -9.96
N PRO A 576 7.09 16.83 -8.87
CA PRO A 576 6.05 16.63 -7.86
C PRO A 576 4.66 16.88 -8.44
N LEU A 577 3.63 16.33 -7.78
CA LEU A 577 2.24 16.41 -8.27
C LEU A 577 1.76 17.85 -8.51
N CYS A 578 2.15 18.80 -7.67
CA CYS A 578 1.84 20.22 -7.86
C CYS A 578 2.41 20.82 -9.16
N ALA A 579 3.52 20.28 -9.68
CA ALA A 579 4.20 20.73 -10.89
C ALA A 579 3.88 19.92 -12.15
N ARG A 580 3.13 18.81 -12.04
CA ARG A 580 2.69 18.01 -13.20
C ARG A 580 1.55 18.74 -13.94
N PRO A 581 1.56 18.79 -15.29
CA PRO A 581 0.40 19.23 -16.07
C PRO A 581 -0.83 18.36 -15.77
N PRO A 582 -2.01 18.95 -15.51
CA PRO A 582 -3.25 18.21 -15.33
C PRO A 582 -3.98 18.01 -16.66
N TYR A 583 -5.04 17.19 -16.64
CA TYR A 583 -6.16 17.37 -17.56
C TYR A 583 -7.03 18.51 -17.03
N GLU A 584 -7.38 19.47 -17.89
CA GLU A 584 -8.43 20.47 -17.62
C GLU A 584 -9.75 19.95 -18.21
N VAL A 585 -10.81 19.91 -17.39
CA VAL A 585 -12.12 19.39 -17.78
C VAL A 585 -13.25 20.25 -17.25
N ASP A 586 -14.29 20.41 -18.07
CA ASP A 586 -15.59 20.88 -17.60
C ASP A 586 -16.32 19.74 -16.88
N CYS A 587 -16.40 19.78 -15.56
CA CYS A 587 -16.99 18.69 -14.78
C CYS A 587 -18.50 18.53 -14.97
N ALA A 588 -19.19 19.54 -15.51
CA ALA A 588 -20.63 19.49 -15.82
C ALA A 588 -20.91 18.86 -17.19
N GLN A 589 -19.91 18.84 -18.10
CA GLN A 589 -20.01 18.20 -19.41
C GLN A 589 -19.36 16.81 -19.46
N VAL A 590 -18.31 16.57 -18.66
CA VAL A 590 -17.53 15.32 -18.72
C VAL A 590 -18.12 14.20 -17.87
N PHE A 591 -18.73 14.52 -16.73
CA PHE A 591 -19.26 13.55 -15.79
C PHE A 591 -20.79 13.52 -15.77
N GLU A 592 -21.37 12.33 -15.68
CA GLU A 592 -22.80 12.09 -15.48
C GLU A 592 -23.18 12.23 -14.00
N LYS A 593 -22.25 11.92 -13.09
CA LYS A 593 -22.46 12.05 -11.64
C LYS A 593 -21.16 12.27 -10.87
N VAL A 594 -21.20 13.15 -9.88
CA VAL A 594 -20.30 13.12 -8.73
C VAL A 594 -21.03 12.46 -7.57
N ILE A 595 -20.37 11.53 -6.88
CA ILE A 595 -20.90 10.78 -5.75
C ILE A 595 -19.88 10.88 -4.60
N LEU A 596 -20.38 11.00 -3.37
CA LEU A 596 -19.57 10.96 -2.16
C LEU A 596 -19.91 9.67 -1.39
N THR A 597 -18.93 9.09 -0.70
CA THR A 597 -19.10 7.89 0.13
C THR A 597 -18.25 7.97 1.40
N GLY A 598 -18.53 7.10 2.36
CA GLY A 598 -17.97 7.13 3.71
C GLY A 598 -18.79 7.98 4.69
N ALA A 599 -18.38 7.99 5.95
CA ALA A 599 -19.16 8.61 7.03
C ALA A 599 -19.27 10.15 6.89
N GLY A 600 -20.48 10.69 6.97
CA GLY A 600 -20.76 12.14 6.85
C GLY A 600 -20.73 12.65 5.40
N SER A 601 -20.72 11.76 4.41
CA SER A 601 -20.84 12.11 2.98
C SER A 601 -22.27 12.49 2.60
N GLU A 602 -23.26 12.01 3.36
CA GLU A 602 -24.68 12.30 3.28
C GLU A 602 -25.05 13.73 3.71
N ASP A 603 -24.26 14.36 4.59
CA ASP A 603 -24.51 15.70 5.13
C ASP A 603 -23.94 16.83 4.23
N VAL A 604 -23.18 16.49 3.18
CA VAL A 604 -22.57 17.48 2.29
C VAL A 604 -23.63 18.11 1.38
N VAL A 605 -24.04 19.33 1.72
CA VAL A 605 -24.95 20.11 0.88
C VAL A 605 -24.29 20.52 -0.46
N PRO A 606 -25.04 20.69 -1.56
CA PRO A 606 -24.46 20.99 -2.87
C PRO A 606 -23.60 22.26 -2.97
N SER A 607 -23.78 23.25 -2.08
CA SER A 607 -22.90 24.44 -2.02
C SER A 607 -21.49 24.15 -1.50
N GLU A 608 -21.27 23.01 -0.85
CA GLU A 608 -19.99 22.63 -0.24
C GLU A 608 -19.21 21.59 -1.06
N VAL A 609 -19.86 20.90 -2.01
CA VAL A 609 -19.22 19.80 -2.78
C VAL A 609 -17.92 20.23 -3.45
N GLN A 610 -17.84 21.45 -3.98
CA GLN A 610 -16.61 22.00 -4.58
C GLN A 610 -15.45 22.06 -3.57
N ARG A 611 -15.72 22.39 -2.30
CA ARG A 611 -14.69 22.46 -1.24
C ARG A 611 -14.27 21.06 -0.80
N VAL A 612 -15.18 20.09 -0.83
CA VAL A 612 -14.94 18.66 -0.51
C VAL A 612 -14.15 17.95 -1.62
N LEU A 613 -14.31 18.35 -2.88
CA LEU A 613 -13.56 17.82 -4.02
C LEU A 613 -12.15 18.44 -4.17
N ASN A 614 -11.96 19.71 -3.79
CA ASN A 614 -10.71 20.42 -4.03
C ASN A 614 -9.55 19.84 -3.20
N GLY A 615 -8.58 19.18 -3.86
CA GLY A 615 -7.48 18.44 -3.23
C GLY A 615 -7.79 16.97 -2.90
N ALA A 616 -8.97 16.46 -3.28
CA ALA A 616 -9.41 15.10 -2.93
C ALA A 616 -8.83 14.01 -3.83
N VAL A 617 -8.64 12.82 -3.24
CA VAL A 617 -8.43 11.57 -3.98
C VAL A 617 -9.78 10.93 -4.26
N VAL A 618 -10.02 10.54 -5.52
CA VAL A 618 -11.30 10.04 -6.00
C VAL A 618 -11.11 8.80 -6.87
N GLY A 619 -12.08 7.87 -6.82
CA GLY A 619 -12.18 6.78 -7.78
C GLY A 619 -12.82 7.27 -9.08
N LEU A 620 -12.25 6.87 -10.22
CA LEU A 620 -12.80 7.10 -11.55
C LEU A 620 -13.56 5.86 -12.01
N VAL A 621 -14.87 6.02 -12.22
CA VAL A 621 -15.82 4.91 -12.38
C VAL A 621 -16.53 4.99 -13.73
N ALA A 622 -16.58 3.85 -14.43
CA ALA A 622 -17.47 3.61 -15.56
C ALA A 622 -18.74 2.90 -15.05
N CYS A 623 -19.91 3.24 -15.62
CA CYS A 623 -21.19 2.58 -15.33
C CYS A 623 -21.81 2.05 -16.63
N GLU A 624 -22.65 1.01 -16.55
CA GLU A 624 -23.43 0.56 -17.71
C GLU A 624 -24.49 1.63 -18.07
N PRO A 625 -24.73 1.91 -19.36
CA PRO A 625 -25.69 2.93 -19.78
C PRO A 625 -27.10 2.68 -19.23
N GLY A 626 -27.65 3.67 -18.54
CA GLY A 626 -28.99 3.61 -17.95
C GLY A 626 -29.09 2.86 -16.62
N THR A 627 -27.98 2.52 -15.95
CA THR A 627 -28.00 1.96 -14.58
C THR A 627 -27.72 2.99 -13.49
N LEU A 628 -27.73 4.28 -13.84
CA LEU A 628 -27.77 5.39 -12.91
C LEU A 628 -29.18 5.99 -12.98
N ASP A 629 -29.89 6.02 -11.84
CA ASP A 629 -31.17 6.71 -11.73
C ASP A 629 -30.95 8.23 -11.76
N LEU A 630 -30.86 8.78 -12.97
CA LEU A 630 -30.75 10.21 -13.23
C LEU A 630 -32.15 10.83 -13.19
N ASP A 631 -32.43 11.58 -12.12
CA ASP A 631 -33.70 12.28 -11.91
C ASP A 631 -34.09 13.13 -13.13
N VAL A 632 -35.12 12.67 -13.86
CA VAL A 632 -35.64 13.32 -15.08
C VAL A 632 -36.13 14.75 -14.82
N SER A 633 -36.38 15.12 -13.56
CA SER A 633 -36.77 16.46 -13.12
C SER A 633 -35.66 17.52 -13.15
N MET A 634 -34.38 17.14 -13.34
CA MET A 634 -33.26 18.09 -13.38
C MET A 634 -32.98 18.71 -14.77
N SER A 635 -33.90 18.59 -15.73
CA SER A 635 -33.79 19.17 -17.07
C SER A 635 -33.90 20.71 -17.14
N SER A 636 -33.66 21.44 -16.04
CA SER A 636 -33.78 22.90 -15.97
C SER A 636 -32.86 23.58 -14.94
N THR A 637 -31.88 22.89 -14.38
CA THR A 637 -30.81 23.52 -13.57
C THR A 637 -29.58 23.85 -14.42
N SER A 638 -28.87 24.92 -14.07
CA SER A 638 -27.78 25.51 -14.86
C SER A 638 -26.72 24.50 -15.33
N THR A 639 -26.34 24.60 -16.60
CA THR A 639 -25.29 23.82 -17.29
C THR A 639 -23.91 23.89 -16.65
N ASP A 640 -23.69 24.86 -15.77
CA ASP A 640 -22.37 25.24 -15.25
C ASP A 640 -22.13 24.68 -13.83
N ALA A 641 -23.02 23.81 -13.34
CA ALA A 641 -23.01 23.26 -11.98
C ALA A 641 -22.45 21.83 -11.94
N ILE A 642 -21.74 21.50 -10.85
CA ILE A 642 -21.22 20.15 -10.58
C ILE A 642 -22.39 19.15 -10.51
N PRO A 643 -22.37 18.01 -11.22
CA PRO A 643 -23.48 17.04 -11.29
C PRO A 643 -23.58 16.18 -10.01
N TYR A 644 -23.81 16.83 -8.88
CA TYR A 644 -23.87 16.24 -7.54
C TYR A 644 -25.29 16.27 -6.98
N THR A 645 -25.66 15.23 -6.25
CA THR A 645 -26.90 15.17 -5.46
C THR A 645 -26.57 14.68 -4.06
N GLN A 646 -27.03 15.40 -3.04
CA GLN A 646 -26.78 15.06 -1.65
C GLN A 646 -27.38 13.69 -1.30
N GLY A 647 -26.60 12.84 -0.63
CA GLY A 647 -27.02 11.49 -0.25
C GLY A 647 -27.28 10.51 -1.41
N PHE A 648 -26.82 10.82 -2.64
CA PHE A 648 -26.99 9.91 -3.78
C PHE A 648 -26.25 8.59 -3.56
N PRO A 649 -26.88 7.42 -3.81
CA PRO A 649 -26.28 6.12 -3.52
C PRO A 649 -25.03 5.84 -4.37
N VAL A 650 -24.11 5.05 -3.81
CA VAL A 650 -22.96 4.52 -4.54
C VAL A 650 -23.41 3.63 -5.72
N PRO A 651 -22.70 3.64 -6.86
CA PRO A 651 -23.04 2.78 -8.00
C PRO A 651 -23.07 1.30 -7.62
N SER A 652 -23.97 0.53 -8.23
CA SER A 652 -24.02 -0.92 -7.98
C SER A 652 -22.74 -1.60 -8.48
N PRO A 653 -22.06 -2.41 -7.65
CA PRO A 653 -20.94 -3.23 -8.11
C PRO A 653 -21.30 -4.19 -9.25
N SER A 654 -22.58 -4.50 -9.48
CA SER A 654 -23.01 -5.36 -10.60
C SER A 654 -23.01 -4.68 -11.97
N THR A 655 -22.96 -3.34 -12.03
CA THR A 655 -23.12 -2.54 -13.27
C THR A 655 -22.16 -1.36 -13.34
N SER A 656 -21.09 -1.37 -12.56
CA SER A 656 -20.04 -0.33 -12.57
C SER A 656 -18.66 -0.94 -12.36
N VAL A 657 -17.61 -0.21 -12.75
CA VAL A 657 -16.20 -0.60 -12.54
C VAL A 657 -15.37 0.65 -12.24
N CYS A 658 -14.60 0.63 -11.15
CA CYS A 658 -13.53 1.58 -10.91
C CYS A 658 -12.32 1.21 -11.78
N HIS A 659 -11.85 2.13 -12.63
CA HIS A 659 -10.65 1.93 -13.44
C HIS A 659 -9.36 2.38 -12.73
N GLY A 660 -9.48 3.09 -11.61
CA GLY A 660 -8.36 3.55 -10.78
C GLY A 660 -8.65 4.90 -10.12
N LEU A 661 -7.62 5.49 -9.52
CA LEU A 661 -7.74 6.75 -8.78
C LEU A 661 -7.31 7.98 -9.59
N ALA A 662 -7.81 9.14 -9.16
CA ALA A 662 -7.37 10.45 -9.58
C ALA A 662 -7.26 11.42 -8.39
N LEU A 663 -6.51 12.49 -8.58
CA LEU A 663 -6.39 13.63 -7.68
C LEU A 663 -7.06 14.83 -8.35
N ILE A 664 -8.09 15.38 -7.71
CA ILE A 664 -8.67 16.66 -8.10
C ILE A 664 -7.76 17.75 -7.56
N ARG A 665 -6.87 18.26 -8.42
CA ARG A 665 -5.78 19.18 -8.04
C ARG A 665 -6.30 20.58 -7.70
N SER A 666 -7.27 21.08 -8.48
CA SER A 666 -7.86 22.40 -8.30
C SER A 666 -9.25 22.50 -8.94
N MET A 667 -10.14 23.27 -8.31
CA MET A 667 -11.48 23.63 -8.80
C MET A 667 -11.58 25.13 -9.06
N SER A 668 -12.19 25.56 -10.17
CA SER A 668 -12.44 26.98 -10.48
C SER A 668 -13.54 27.58 -9.59
N PRO A 669 -13.30 28.60 -8.76
CA PRO A 669 -14.34 29.21 -7.90
C PRO A 669 -15.46 29.93 -8.66
N ALA A 670 -15.39 30.03 -9.99
CA ALA A 670 -16.31 30.79 -10.83
C ALA A 670 -16.86 29.99 -12.03
N SER A 671 -16.53 28.70 -12.16
CA SER A 671 -17.01 27.84 -13.27
C SER A 671 -16.87 26.35 -12.94
N SER A 672 -17.49 25.49 -13.73
CA SER A 672 -17.37 24.02 -13.68
C SER A 672 -15.97 23.46 -14.03
N GLN A 673 -14.95 24.30 -14.23
CA GLN A 673 -13.62 23.86 -14.64
C GLN A 673 -12.83 23.21 -13.49
N MET A 674 -12.29 22.04 -13.75
CA MET A 674 -11.59 21.16 -12.81
C MET A 674 -10.24 20.72 -13.40
N HIS A 675 -9.20 20.70 -12.57
CA HIS A 675 -7.89 20.11 -12.92
C HIS A 675 -7.75 18.73 -12.28
N ILE A 676 -7.53 17.71 -13.10
CA ILE A 676 -7.39 16.31 -12.67
C ILE A 676 -5.98 15.80 -12.98
N LEU A 677 -5.36 15.15 -11.99
CA LEU A 677 -4.15 14.35 -12.15
C LEU A 677 -4.48 12.87 -12.01
N THR A 678 -4.14 12.05 -12.98
CA THR A 678 -4.28 10.59 -12.93
C THR A 678 -3.20 9.94 -13.79
N PRO A 679 -2.68 8.76 -13.41
CA PRO A 679 -1.78 7.97 -14.25
C PRO A 679 -2.53 7.09 -15.27
N LEU A 680 -3.88 7.08 -15.26
CA LEU A 680 -4.67 6.24 -16.15
C LEU A 680 -4.45 6.57 -17.65
N PRO A 681 -4.18 5.57 -18.50
CA PRO A 681 -4.15 5.75 -19.95
C PRO A 681 -5.48 6.28 -20.49
N HIS A 682 -5.42 7.10 -21.55
CA HIS A 682 -6.60 7.75 -22.15
C HIS A 682 -7.75 6.79 -22.48
N GLN A 683 -7.45 5.54 -22.85
CA GLN A 683 -8.45 4.52 -23.20
C GLN A 683 -9.33 4.08 -22.00
N ALA A 684 -8.77 4.11 -20.78
CA ALA A 684 -9.52 3.85 -19.55
C ALA A 684 -10.24 5.12 -19.09
N LEU A 685 -9.55 6.26 -19.11
CA LEU A 685 -10.10 7.56 -18.72
C LEU A 685 -11.35 7.94 -19.52
N ALA A 686 -11.39 7.67 -20.83
CA ALA A 686 -12.53 7.98 -21.70
C ALA A 686 -13.85 7.27 -21.33
N LYS A 687 -13.77 6.15 -20.59
CA LYS A 687 -14.92 5.38 -20.07
C LYS A 687 -15.45 5.92 -18.74
N CYS A 688 -14.66 6.71 -18.02
CA CYS A 688 -14.96 7.13 -16.66
C CYS A 688 -15.93 8.33 -16.68
N ARG A 689 -17.21 8.08 -16.38
CA ARG A 689 -18.27 9.09 -16.36
C ARG A 689 -18.79 9.43 -14.96
N VAL A 690 -18.38 8.66 -13.95
CA VAL A 690 -18.70 8.92 -12.54
C VAL A 690 -17.43 9.14 -11.75
N VAL A 691 -17.48 10.12 -10.84
CA VAL A 691 -16.41 10.38 -9.85
C VAL A 691 -16.93 10.03 -8.47
N VAL A 692 -16.22 9.16 -7.75
CA VAL A 692 -16.56 8.77 -6.37
C VAL A 692 -15.49 9.28 -5.40
N LYS A 693 -15.85 10.19 -4.50
CA LYS A 693 -14.96 10.68 -3.43
C LYS A 693 -15.23 9.93 -2.13
N GLY A 694 -14.19 9.38 -1.51
CA GLY A 694 -14.28 8.60 -0.27
C GLY A 694 -13.66 9.28 0.95
N GLU A 695 -13.26 8.49 1.93
CA GLU A 695 -12.47 8.88 3.10
C GLU A 695 -10.96 8.95 2.80
N LEU A 696 -10.48 8.40 1.68
CA LEU A 696 -9.08 8.47 1.29
C LEU A 696 -8.60 9.91 1.05
N ASP A 697 -7.40 10.18 1.55
CA ASP A 697 -6.74 11.47 1.50
C ASP A 697 -5.40 11.40 0.76
N LEU A 698 -5.06 12.48 0.04
CA LEU A 698 -3.72 12.64 -0.52
C LEU A 698 -2.70 12.78 0.62
N PRO A 699 -1.66 11.92 0.72
CA PRO A 699 -0.62 12.04 1.74
C PRO A 699 0.07 13.41 1.65
N VAL A 700 0.42 14.00 2.81
CA VAL A 700 1.03 15.36 2.89
C VAL A 700 2.25 15.50 1.98
N TRP A 701 3.04 14.44 1.82
CA TRP A 701 4.16 14.37 0.88
C TRP A 701 3.79 14.74 -0.57
N GLY A 702 2.63 14.29 -1.07
CA GLY A 702 2.13 14.60 -2.42
C GLY A 702 1.61 16.04 -2.56
N MET A 703 1.50 16.79 -1.47
CA MET A 703 1.14 18.21 -1.43
C MET A 703 2.36 19.14 -1.42
N LEU A 704 3.58 18.60 -1.42
CA LEU A 704 4.84 19.36 -1.34
C LEU A 704 5.56 19.40 -2.68
N ASP A 705 6.38 20.44 -2.87
CA ASP A 705 7.37 20.50 -3.94
C ASP A 705 8.72 20.05 -3.36
N PHE A 706 9.29 18.97 -3.90
CA PHE A 706 10.57 18.43 -3.44
C PHE A 706 11.79 19.01 -4.19
N ARG A 707 11.58 19.89 -5.18
CA ARG A 707 12.65 20.39 -6.07
C ARG A 707 13.39 21.62 -5.53
N GLY A 708 12.79 22.33 -4.58
CA GLY A 708 13.43 23.44 -3.88
C GLY A 708 13.81 23.08 -2.45
N ASP A 709 14.66 23.92 -1.85
CA ASP A 709 15.01 23.87 -0.41
C ASP A 709 13.76 24.03 0.50
N GLY A 710 12.70 24.54 -0.11
CA GLY A 710 11.37 24.64 0.44
C GLY A 710 11.29 25.78 1.44
N ASP A 711 11.33 27.01 0.95
CA ASP A 711 10.70 28.16 1.63
C ASP A 711 9.31 28.49 1.03
N ASP A 712 9.03 27.94 -0.14
CA ASP A 712 7.71 27.86 -0.76
C ASP A 712 7.26 26.39 -0.99
N VAL A 713 6.06 26.25 -1.55
CA VAL A 713 5.63 25.09 -2.34
C VAL A 713 5.14 25.62 -3.69
N ALA A 714 5.78 25.23 -4.79
CA ALA A 714 5.46 25.68 -6.16
C ALA A 714 5.34 27.21 -6.31
N GLY A 715 6.21 27.97 -5.66
CA GLY A 715 6.23 29.43 -5.64
C GLY A 715 5.30 30.09 -4.61
N VAL A 716 4.54 29.31 -3.84
CA VAL A 716 3.67 29.82 -2.76
C VAL A 716 4.36 29.73 -1.40
N GLU A 717 4.65 30.87 -0.77
CA GLU A 717 5.19 30.99 0.60
C GLU A 717 4.49 30.04 1.59
N LYS A 718 5.26 29.25 2.36
CA LYS A 718 4.78 28.28 3.39
C LYS A 718 3.45 28.66 4.08
N GLY A 719 3.38 29.84 4.71
CA GLY A 719 2.20 30.26 5.47
C GLY A 719 0.90 30.38 4.66
N ARG A 720 1.02 30.56 3.34
CA ARG A 720 -0.08 30.75 2.39
C ARG A 720 -0.48 29.49 1.63
N VAL A 721 0.31 28.42 1.70
CA VAL A 721 0.01 27.17 0.98
C VAL A 721 -1.34 26.61 1.49
N PRO A 722 -2.33 26.38 0.59
CA PRO A 722 -3.63 25.85 1.00
C PRO A 722 -3.50 24.51 1.74
N TYR A 723 -4.41 24.28 2.69
CA TYR A 723 -4.49 23.06 3.51
C TYR A 723 -3.28 22.72 4.40
N LEU A 724 -2.11 23.34 4.22
CA LEU A 724 -0.88 23.03 4.95
C LEU A 724 -0.53 24.09 6.01
N GLN A 725 0.10 23.63 7.10
CA GLN A 725 0.63 24.47 8.18
C GLN A 725 1.97 23.95 8.69
N TRP A 726 2.90 24.88 8.94
CA TRP A 726 4.21 24.64 9.53
C TRP A 726 4.19 25.11 11.00
N GLY A 727 5.05 24.54 11.85
CA GLY A 727 5.16 24.94 13.28
C GLY A 727 4.16 24.24 14.20
N LYS A 728 3.66 24.96 15.22
CA LYS A 728 2.51 24.59 16.07
C LYS A 728 1.34 25.51 15.67
N GLY A 729 0.12 24.98 15.60
CA GLY A 729 -1.07 25.79 15.34
C GLY A 729 -1.65 26.40 16.63
N GLU A 730 -2.24 27.59 16.51
CA GLU A 730 -3.09 28.20 17.53
C GLU A 730 -4.54 28.22 17.04
N GLY A 731 -5.50 27.97 17.93
CA GLY A 731 -6.93 27.92 17.63
C GLY A 731 -7.47 26.49 17.45
N VAL A 732 -8.69 26.26 17.92
CA VAL A 732 -9.42 24.99 17.81
C VAL A 732 -10.38 25.06 16.63
N GLY A 733 -10.42 24.02 15.79
CA GLY A 733 -11.43 23.88 14.74
C GLY A 733 -11.12 24.54 13.39
N ALA A 734 -9.90 25.02 13.16
CA ALA A 734 -9.42 25.55 11.88
C ALA A 734 -8.17 24.79 11.39
N GLU A 735 -8.19 23.47 11.50
CA GLU A 735 -6.98 22.65 11.52
C GLU A 735 -6.48 22.27 10.12
N ARG A 736 -5.43 22.97 9.67
CA ARG A 736 -4.63 22.63 8.50
C ARG A 736 -3.73 21.42 8.78
N ARG A 737 -3.42 20.62 7.76
CA ARG A 737 -2.48 19.49 7.86
C ARG A 737 -1.09 19.98 8.25
N ARG A 738 -0.57 19.44 9.35
CA ARG A 738 0.71 19.86 9.93
C ARG A 738 1.91 19.22 9.22
N VAL A 739 2.68 20.03 8.50
CA VAL A 739 3.95 19.61 7.89
C VAL A 739 5.03 19.52 8.98
N ARG A 740 5.66 18.34 9.11
CA ARG A 740 6.86 18.13 9.94
C ARG A 740 7.96 17.55 9.07
N ARG A 741 9.04 18.30 8.83
CA ARG A 741 10.15 17.85 7.95
C ARG A 741 10.93 16.68 8.53
N ASN A 742 11.10 16.67 9.85
CA ASN A 742 11.91 15.69 10.57
C ASN A 742 11.00 14.65 11.26
N LEU A 743 9.98 14.15 10.55
CA LEU A 743 9.10 13.06 11.05
C LEU A 743 9.79 11.69 10.86
N MET A 744 11.00 11.56 11.39
CA MET A 744 11.76 10.31 11.39
C MET A 744 11.64 9.63 12.76
N ARG A 745 11.30 8.35 12.74
CA ARG A 745 11.32 7.47 13.92
C ARG A 745 12.76 7.24 14.38
N ARG A 746 12.96 6.83 15.64
CA ARG A 746 14.31 6.51 16.19
C ARG A 746 15.06 5.40 15.42
N GLY A 747 14.36 4.57 14.62
CA GLY A 747 14.99 3.57 13.73
C GLY A 747 15.29 4.07 12.31
N GLN A 748 14.85 5.29 11.95
CA GLN A 748 15.11 5.92 10.64
C GLN A 748 16.27 6.93 10.69
N MET A 749 16.70 7.34 11.89
CA MET A 749 17.84 8.23 12.15
C MET A 749 19.14 7.48 12.38
#